data_AF-A0A955XIU2-F1
#
_entry.id   AF-A0A955XIU2-F1
#
_cell.length_a   1.000
_cell.length_b   1.000
_cell.length_c   1.000
_cell.angle_alpha   90.00
_cell.angle_beta   90.00
_cell.angle_gamma   90.00
#
_symmetry.space_group_name_H-M   'P 1'
#
loop_
_entity.id
_entity.type
_entity.pdbx_description
1 polymer ?
#
loop_
_entity_poly.entity_id
_entity_poly.type
_entity_poly.pdbx_seq_one_letter_code
_entity_poly.pdbx_strand_id
1 'polypeptide(L)'
;MLGLLVGLLAFNLTACGDETAADDAVGPDLETGIAEDPEYGKAIFGPAVDADSKEDSFNGRQGLPTSVDNGSAAVWEVRNRWADTNTAEARKAGMAWPANSGLSWDEKYNRWIESMEKIDGHSYGKTFRLMTPYGKTLPAPAIECAETALFLRATFASWYGLPFFVEAADRDGRIYLGHFGFLRADGSRYSSTPAFKSSYRDYSDRADTWERDGWPSDATLRKRKLGGSQDDYQPFLGDGARAGTYFDEMFLNKRTGYFMVYLLSYFGSINLASPANLYNLKPEFTRAGDVLVKRYGRTGIGHVYVVKHADRGEDYFEVELMSGSMPRRQPKWEDAGQSRYALTAEAGGSDAVADSDSGETYADYGGGIKRWRTPVVQSGRWVNIVPKADQGTFVDASDKAAIGARPAHFGEILGTLSPEQKRDTLLQTIEAQREHLRLLPASCSARERREEAFDKLYDVMEAEFGQRRAEVDKTYRRLEDYVLPEMVYEQSKTCCWNSSTGAMFEIIMQKASEDTEDHTAGECREPTPFYAQDGGYDVFKTYAASIGRGGEWVAWSADETCPQANVNDDTEAEHDWTPWCTIGETILGGGSAPVGDGDDAHEPNNAAGSAATLAAGTYELTLCGGDEDWFRLSTRGGVKVTVEFSHARGDIDVQLSKGNTRVASSASTDDREVVEGSGAGDYTLRVYHYGQVSGCQPYTLSASL
;
A
#
# COMPACT_ATOMS: atom_id res chain seq x y z
N MET A 1 49.82 7.79 59.43
CA MET A 1 50.32 8.39 58.18
C MET A 1 49.08 8.66 57.34
N LEU A 2 48.39 9.81 57.38
CA LEU A 2 48.78 11.22 57.27
C LEU A 2 49.46 11.56 55.92
N GLY A 3 48.77 12.38 55.11
CA GLY A 3 49.22 13.01 53.85
C GLY A 3 48.04 13.19 52.87
N LEU A 4 47.15 14.18 53.05
CA LEU A 4 47.13 15.54 52.43
C LEU A 4 47.31 15.53 50.89
N LEU A 5 46.31 15.88 50.05
CA LEU A 5 45.59 17.15 49.74
C LEU A 5 46.16 17.88 48.49
N VAL A 6 45.26 18.62 47.80
CA VAL A 6 45.41 19.47 46.58
C VAL A 6 45.12 18.70 45.28
N GLY A 7 44.08 18.96 44.47
CA GLY A 7 43.17 20.09 44.32
C GLY A 7 43.47 20.83 43.02
N LEU A 8 42.68 20.60 41.95
CA LEU A 8 42.42 21.62 40.91
C LEU A 8 41.15 21.25 40.12
N LEU A 9 40.13 22.11 40.18
CA LEU A 9 39.05 22.19 39.20
C LEU A 9 39.62 22.79 37.90
N ALA A 10 39.24 22.22 36.75
CA ALA A 10 39.10 22.96 35.51
C ALA A 10 37.98 22.33 34.68
N PHE A 11 36.88 23.09 34.56
CA PHE A 11 35.84 22.90 33.56
C PHE A 11 36.48 22.97 32.16
N ASN A 12 36.17 22.01 31.29
CA ASN A 12 35.92 22.29 29.89
C ASN A 12 34.92 21.27 29.34
N LEU A 13 33.78 21.81 28.93
CA LEU A 13 32.79 21.14 28.11
C LEU A 13 33.43 20.68 26.81
N THR A 14 33.16 19.44 26.41
CA THR A 14 33.02 19.09 25.01
C THR A 14 31.95 18.00 24.95
N ALA A 15 30.72 18.46 24.71
CA ALA A 15 29.64 17.62 24.27
C ALA A 15 29.97 17.18 22.83
N CYS A 16 30.30 15.91 22.65
CA CYS A 16 29.94 15.19 21.44
C CYS A 16 28.73 14.36 21.85
N GLY A 17 27.55 14.80 21.40
CA GLY A 17 26.37 13.97 21.43
C GLY A 17 26.67 12.77 20.55
N ASP A 18 26.71 11.59 21.17
CA ASP A 18 26.43 10.37 20.42
C ASP A 18 25.05 10.57 19.80
N GLU A 19 25.00 10.56 18.47
CA GLU A 19 23.79 10.26 17.73
C GLU A 19 23.26 8.93 18.27
N THR A 20 22.26 9.01 19.14
CA THR A 20 21.54 7.84 19.62
C THR A 20 20.90 7.20 18.40
N ALA A 21 21.43 6.06 17.98
CA ALA A 21 20.76 5.11 17.11
C ALA A 21 19.29 5.04 17.50
N ALA A 22 18.39 5.18 16.54
CA ALA A 22 16.96 4.99 16.74
C ALA A 22 16.75 3.65 17.46
N ASP A 23 16.14 3.67 18.66
CA ASP A 23 15.81 2.50 19.47
C ASP A 23 15.20 1.41 18.57
N ASP A 24 15.85 0.24 18.47
CA ASP A 24 15.42 -0.87 17.60
C ASP A 24 13.99 -1.28 17.95
N ALA A 25 13.04 -0.98 17.06
CA ALA A 25 11.66 -1.40 17.25
C ALA A 25 11.58 -2.93 17.38
N VAL A 26 10.71 -3.43 18.26
CA VAL A 26 10.63 -4.83 18.68
C VAL A 26 9.41 -5.50 18.04
N GLY A 27 9.65 -6.56 17.26
CA GLY A 27 8.58 -7.35 16.64
C GLY A 27 7.75 -8.15 17.65
N PRO A 28 6.72 -8.88 17.21
CA PRO A 28 6.12 -9.93 18.01
C PRO A 28 7.13 -11.06 18.24
N ASP A 29 7.45 -11.33 19.50
CA ASP A 29 8.35 -12.41 19.91
C ASP A 29 7.52 -13.69 20.14
N LEU A 30 7.11 -14.33 19.05
CA LEU A 30 6.32 -15.56 19.08
C LEU A 30 7.06 -16.67 18.31
N GLU A 31 7.53 -17.67 19.04
CA GLU A 31 8.02 -18.91 18.44
C GLU A 31 6.83 -19.71 17.90
N THR A 32 6.53 -19.56 16.61
CA THR A 32 5.44 -20.27 15.93
C THR A 32 5.88 -21.62 15.38
N GLY A 33 7.18 -21.78 15.09
CA GLY A 33 7.72 -22.94 14.36
C GLY A 33 7.23 -23.01 12.90
N ILE A 34 6.66 -21.93 12.38
CA ILE A 34 6.21 -21.79 11.00
C ILE A 34 7.34 -21.18 10.18
N ALA A 35 7.62 -21.75 9.01
CA ALA A 35 8.57 -21.17 8.08
C ALA A 35 8.05 -19.82 7.59
N GLU A 36 8.92 -18.82 7.57
CA GLU A 36 8.61 -17.54 6.96
C GLU A 36 8.46 -17.73 5.45
N ASP A 37 7.52 -17.00 4.85
CA ASP A 37 7.41 -16.92 3.40
C ASP A 37 8.73 -16.36 2.82
N PRO A 38 9.40 -17.05 1.89
CA PRO A 38 10.72 -16.64 1.39
C PRO A 38 10.75 -15.28 0.68
N GLU A 39 9.63 -14.90 0.05
CA GLU A 39 9.52 -13.63 -0.69
C GLU A 39 9.26 -12.47 0.27
N TYR A 40 8.49 -12.71 1.32
CA TYR A 40 7.94 -11.65 2.17
C TYR A 40 8.44 -11.66 3.63
N GLY A 41 9.20 -12.69 4.03
CA GLY A 41 9.74 -12.90 5.38
C GLY A 41 8.67 -13.08 6.45
N LYS A 42 7.42 -13.41 6.09
CA LYS A 42 6.27 -13.42 7.02
C LYS A 42 5.84 -14.85 7.37
N ALA A 43 5.82 -15.18 8.65
CA ALA A 43 5.23 -16.43 9.14
C ALA A 43 3.70 -16.30 9.28
N ILE A 44 2.93 -17.12 8.58
CA ILE A 44 1.46 -17.05 8.58
C ILE A 44 0.85 -18.38 9.02
N PHE A 45 -0.12 -18.32 9.93
CA PHE A 45 -0.87 -19.51 10.33
C PHE A 45 -1.72 -20.07 9.19
N GLY A 46 -1.79 -21.40 9.12
CA GLY A 46 -2.61 -22.09 8.12
C GLY A 46 -4.11 -21.81 8.29
N PRO A 47 -4.93 -22.15 7.29
CA PRO A 47 -6.36 -21.96 7.36
C PRO A 47 -6.97 -22.92 8.41
N ALA A 48 -8.02 -22.49 9.12
CA ALA A 48 -8.69 -23.35 10.10
C ALA A 48 -9.46 -24.51 9.45
N VAL A 49 -9.91 -24.28 8.22
CA VAL A 49 -10.49 -25.25 7.29
C VAL A 49 -10.06 -24.90 5.88
N ASP A 50 -9.88 -25.94 5.07
CA ASP A 50 -9.68 -25.79 3.64
C ASP A 50 -10.91 -25.18 2.97
N ALA A 51 -10.68 -24.55 1.81
CA ALA A 51 -11.73 -23.93 1.01
C ALA A 51 -12.83 -24.92 0.56
N ASP A 52 -12.57 -26.23 0.60
CA ASP A 52 -13.47 -27.28 0.12
C ASP A 52 -14.23 -27.97 1.27
N SER A 53 -14.17 -27.40 2.47
CA SER A 53 -14.70 -28.03 3.67
C SER A 53 -16.22 -28.02 3.72
N LYS A 54 -16.81 -29.17 4.05
CA LYS A 54 -18.23 -29.33 4.42
C LYS A 54 -18.65 -28.50 5.65
N GLU A 55 -17.70 -27.84 6.31
CA GLU A 55 -17.94 -26.90 7.40
C GLU A 55 -18.44 -25.53 6.93
N ASP A 56 -18.35 -25.21 5.63
CA ASP A 56 -18.92 -23.97 5.07
C ASP A 56 -20.44 -24.00 5.09
N SER A 57 -21.02 -23.50 6.19
CA SER A 57 -22.46 -23.57 6.44
C SER A 57 -22.98 -22.27 7.06
N PHE A 58 -24.30 -22.10 7.06
CA PHE A 58 -24.91 -20.93 7.71
C PHE A 58 -24.63 -20.86 9.21
N ASN A 59 -24.57 -22.02 9.88
CA ASN A 59 -24.43 -22.08 11.33
C ASN A 59 -22.98 -22.13 11.79
N GLY A 60 -22.01 -22.36 10.90
CA GLY A 60 -20.60 -22.46 11.26
C GLY A 60 -20.29 -23.60 12.24
N ARG A 61 -19.05 -23.62 12.74
CA ARG A 61 -18.56 -24.61 13.70
C ARG A 61 -18.46 -24.02 15.11
N GLN A 62 -18.78 -24.82 16.12
CA GLN A 62 -18.58 -24.42 17.51
C GLN A 62 -17.11 -24.17 17.84
N GLY A 63 -16.78 -22.92 18.18
CA GLY A 63 -15.47 -22.46 18.63
C GLY A 63 -15.34 -22.55 20.15
N LEU A 64 -14.76 -21.54 20.78
CA LEU A 64 -14.48 -21.50 22.23
C LEU A 64 -15.75 -21.27 23.08
N PRO A 65 -15.80 -21.79 24.33
CA PRO A 65 -16.89 -21.48 25.24
C PRO A 65 -16.83 -20.01 25.70
N THR A 66 -17.97 -19.35 25.91
CA THR A 66 -18.01 -17.93 26.33
C THR A 66 -17.40 -17.66 27.71
N SER A 67 -17.05 -18.71 28.47
CA SER A 67 -16.30 -18.55 29.72
C SER A 67 -14.90 -17.96 29.52
N VAL A 68 -14.34 -18.02 28.31
CA VAL A 68 -13.01 -17.44 28.01
C VAL A 68 -13.02 -15.91 28.01
N ASP A 69 -14.16 -15.26 27.79
CA ASP A 69 -14.29 -13.81 27.66
C ASP A 69 -13.87 -13.06 28.93
N ASN A 70 -13.93 -13.73 30.08
CA ASN A 70 -13.56 -13.17 31.37
C ASN A 70 -12.12 -13.49 31.78
N GLY A 71 -11.41 -14.29 30.99
CA GLY A 71 -10.04 -14.73 31.25
C GLY A 71 -9.02 -13.58 31.25
N SER A 72 -7.83 -13.85 31.78
CA SER A 72 -6.73 -12.89 31.80
C SER A 72 -6.19 -12.57 30.40
N ALA A 73 -6.46 -13.42 29.42
CA ALA A 73 -6.11 -13.21 28.01
C ALA A 73 -7.06 -12.24 27.28
N ALA A 74 -8.22 -11.89 27.84
CA ALA A 74 -9.20 -11.05 27.16
C ALA A 74 -8.64 -9.67 26.81
N VAL A 75 -8.98 -9.19 25.63
CA VAL A 75 -8.50 -7.92 25.05
C VAL A 75 -9.51 -6.81 25.30
N TRP A 76 -10.77 -7.06 24.95
CA TRP A 76 -11.90 -6.16 25.25
C TRP A 76 -13.14 -6.95 25.63
N GLU A 77 -14.05 -6.27 26.33
CA GLU A 77 -15.31 -6.85 26.77
C GLU A 77 -16.35 -6.77 25.64
N VAL A 78 -17.10 -7.87 25.43
CA VAL A 78 -18.23 -7.88 24.50
C VAL A 78 -19.47 -7.33 25.20
N ARG A 79 -19.98 -6.21 24.70
CA ARG A 79 -21.14 -5.47 25.24
C ARG A 79 -22.28 -5.33 24.23
N ASN A 80 -21.99 -5.50 22.94
CA ASN A 80 -22.94 -5.40 21.85
C ASN A 80 -22.89 -6.65 20.96
N ARG A 81 -23.97 -6.90 20.22
CA ARG A 81 -24.04 -7.94 19.18
C ARG A 81 -24.14 -7.28 17.81
N TRP A 82 -23.53 -7.87 16.80
CA TRP A 82 -23.57 -7.34 15.43
C TRP A 82 -24.98 -7.05 14.90
N ALA A 83 -25.96 -7.87 15.29
CA ALA A 83 -27.36 -7.74 14.88
C ALA A 83 -28.18 -6.72 15.71
N ASP A 84 -27.63 -6.12 16.76
CA ASP A 84 -28.37 -5.18 17.61
C ASP A 84 -28.70 -3.89 16.84
N THR A 85 -29.98 -3.53 16.76
CA THR A 85 -30.47 -2.30 16.12
C THR A 85 -31.08 -1.30 17.11
N ASN A 86 -31.45 -1.77 18.31
CA ASN A 86 -32.37 -1.05 19.19
C ASN A 86 -31.94 -0.97 20.66
N THR A 87 -30.73 -1.43 20.98
CA THR A 87 -30.13 -1.23 22.33
C THR A 87 -29.84 0.24 22.58
N ALA A 88 -29.61 0.62 23.84
CA ALA A 88 -29.25 2.00 24.19
C ALA A 88 -28.00 2.48 23.41
N GLU A 89 -26.98 1.62 23.31
CA GLU A 89 -25.77 1.90 22.51
C GLU A 89 -26.08 1.95 21.01
N ALA A 90 -26.88 1.01 20.48
CA ALA A 90 -27.22 1.00 19.06
C ALA A 90 -28.03 2.24 18.62
N ARG A 91 -28.74 2.90 19.54
CA ARG A 91 -29.48 4.14 19.25
C ARG A 91 -28.62 5.41 19.27
N LYS A 92 -27.38 5.36 19.75
CA LYS A 92 -26.51 6.54 19.76
C LYS A 92 -26.11 6.93 18.34
N ALA A 93 -25.95 8.24 18.13
CA ALA A 93 -25.25 8.74 16.95
C ALA A 93 -23.80 8.23 16.96
N GLY A 94 -23.20 8.08 15.80
CA GLY A 94 -21.81 7.66 15.67
C GLY A 94 -21.13 8.36 14.51
N MET A 95 -20.02 7.79 14.06
CA MET A 95 -19.12 8.41 13.08
C MET A 95 -19.79 8.74 11.74
N ALA A 96 -20.71 7.88 11.29
CA ALA A 96 -21.30 7.94 9.96
C ALA A 96 -22.82 7.70 9.97
N TRP A 97 -23.49 7.88 11.11
CA TRP A 97 -24.93 7.66 11.24
C TRP A 97 -25.57 8.54 12.32
N PRO A 98 -26.82 8.98 12.12
CA PRO A 98 -27.55 9.74 13.12
C PRO A 98 -28.01 8.86 14.29
N ALA A 99 -28.42 9.49 15.39
CA ALA A 99 -29.08 8.79 16.48
C ALA A 99 -30.37 8.12 16.00
N ASN A 100 -30.70 6.95 16.56
CA ASN A 100 -31.85 6.13 16.20
C ASN A 100 -31.91 5.77 14.71
N SER A 101 -30.76 5.53 14.06
CA SER A 101 -30.68 5.19 12.64
C SER A 101 -31.41 3.88 12.26
N GLY A 102 -31.71 3.02 13.24
CA GLY A 102 -32.28 1.68 13.02
C GLY A 102 -31.28 0.68 12.44
N LEU A 103 -30.04 1.10 12.16
CA LEU A 103 -28.99 0.27 11.60
C LEU A 103 -28.45 -0.71 12.64
N SER A 104 -28.20 -1.93 12.20
CA SER A 104 -27.38 -2.92 12.89
C SER A 104 -25.92 -2.46 12.97
N TRP A 105 -25.13 -3.08 13.83
CA TRP A 105 -23.70 -2.78 13.90
C TRP A 105 -22.94 -3.22 12.64
N ASP A 106 -23.44 -4.22 11.91
CA ASP A 106 -22.83 -4.62 10.64
C ASP A 106 -23.05 -3.55 9.55
N GLU A 107 -24.27 -3.02 9.45
CA GLU A 107 -24.57 -1.90 8.55
C GLU A 107 -23.80 -0.62 8.95
N LYS A 108 -23.60 -0.38 10.24
CA LYS A 108 -22.77 0.73 10.73
C LYS A 108 -21.30 0.56 10.37
N TYR A 109 -20.78 -0.67 10.38
CA TYR A 109 -19.43 -0.95 9.87
C TYR A 109 -19.35 -0.59 8.38
N ASN A 110 -20.34 -0.99 7.57
CA ASN A 110 -20.37 -0.61 6.15
C ASN A 110 -20.41 0.92 5.97
N ARG A 111 -21.26 1.63 6.74
CA ARG A 111 -21.33 3.10 6.71
C ARG A 111 -20.03 3.78 7.15
N TRP A 112 -19.30 3.21 8.10
CA TRP A 112 -18.00 3.72 8.51
C TRP A 112 -16.95 3.58 7.41
N ILE A 113 -16.90 2.43 6.73
CA ILE A 113 -16.06 2.25 5.54
C ILE A 113 -16.44 3.27 4.46
N GLU A 114 -17.72 3.40 4.12
CA GLU A 114 -18.22 4.39 3.15
C GLU A 114 -17.81 5.82 3.51
N SER A 115 -17.82 6.16 4.80
CA SER A 115 -17.53 7.53 5.27
C SER A 115 -16.06 7.95 5.20
N MET A 116 -15.12 7.04 4.95
CA MET A 116 -13.71 7.41 4.94
C MET A 116 -13.42 8.36 3.77
N GLU A 117 -12.72 9.44 4.09
CA GLU A 117 -12.39 10.53 3.17
C GLU A 117 -11.18 10.14 2.31
N LYS A 118 -11.28 10.34 0.99
CA LYS A 118 -10.15 10.15 0.05
C LYS A 118 -9.15 11.29 0.27
N ILE A 119 -7.90 10.95 0.54
CA ILE A 119 -6.82 11.91 0.80
C ILE A 119 -5.58 11.51 0.02
N ASP A 120 -4.61 12.41 -0.10
CA ASP A 120 -3.29 12.04 -0.61
C ASP A 120 -2.58 11.09 0.35
N GLY A 121 -1.97 10.05 -0.22
CA GLY A 121 -1.02 9.20 0.50
C GLY A 121 0.24 9.99 0.82
N HIS A 122 0.87 9.64 1.93
CA HIS A 122 2.14 10.24 2.35
C HIS A 122 3.25 10.00 1.33
N SER A 123 3.32 8.78 0.79
CA SER A 123 4.36 8.38 -0.17
C SER A 123 3.84 8.28 -1.61
N TYR A 124 2.61 7.81 -1.83
CA TYR A 124 2.10 7.57 -3.19
C TYR A 124 0.57 7.48 -3.21
N GLY A 125 -0.02 7.78 -4.38
CA GLY A 125 -1.44 7.55 -4.68
C GLY A 125 -2.43 8.30 -3.77
N LYS A 126 -3.71 7.94 -3.91
CA LYS A 126 -4.75 8.34 -2.96
C LYS A 126 -4.91 7.24 -1.91
N THR A 127 -5.05 7.63 -0.65
CA THR A 127 -5.41 6.75 0.47
C THR A 127 -6.66 7.27 1.15
N PHE A 128 -6.93 6.84 2.39
CA PHE A 128 -8.09 7.29 3.14
C PHE A 128 -7.73 7.79 4.54
N ARG A 129 -8.56 8.70 5.05
CA ARG A 129 -8.55 9.15 6.44
C ARG A 129 -9.59 8.39 7.25
N LEU A 130 -9.14 7.84 8.37
CA LEU A 130 -9.98 7.19 9.37
C LEU A 130 -10.38 8.21 10.44
N MET A 131 -11.65 8.17 10.83
CA MET A 131 -12.13 8.84 12.04
C MET A 131 -12.37 7.78 13.13
N THR A 132 -11.93 8.07 14.34
CA THR A 132 -12.24 7.29 15.54
C THR A 132 -13.60 7.70 16.11
N PRO A 133 -14.26 6.85 16.93
CA PRO A 133 -15.51 7.21 17.60
C PRO A 133 -15.37 8.39 18.58
N TYR A 134 -14.13 8.78 18.89
CA TYR A 134 -13.79 9.82 19.84
C TYR A 134 -13.43 11.16 19.16
N GLY A 135 -13.61 11.28 17.84
CA GLY A 135 -13.36 12.50 17.07
C GLY A 135 -11.92 12.67 16.54
N LYS A 136 -10.97 11.84 16.99
CA LYS A 136 -9.60 11.83 16.45
C LYS A 136 -9.57 11.26 15.03
N THR A 137 -8.78 11.85 14.14
CA THR A 137 -8.58 11.36 12.78
C THR A 137 -7.11 11.01 12.50
N LEU A 138 -6.88 10.00 11.67
CA LEU A 138 -5.55 9.54 11.25
C LEU A 138 -5.59 9.11 9.79
N PRO A 139 -4.54 9.37 8.98
CA PRO A 139 -4.37 8.69 7.68
C PRO A 139 -4.35 7.17 7.85
N ALA A 140 -4.64 6.41 6.80
CA ALA A 140 -4.52 4.96 6.82
C ALA A 140 -3.09 4.53 7.21
N PRO A 141 -2.91 3.45 8.00
CA PRO A 141 -1.57 2.98 8.35
C PRO A 141 -0.90 2.31 7.15
N ALA A 142 0.43 2.34 7.07
CA ALA A 142 1.16 1.47 6.14
C ALA A 142 1.11 0.01 6.61
N ILE A 143 0.31 -0.82 5.94
CA ILE A 143 0.07 -2.23 6.26
C ILE A 143 -0.14 -3.05 4.97
N GLU A 144 -0.05 -4.37 5.08
CA GLU A 144 -0.22 -5.29 3.95
C GLU A 144 -1.69 -5.41 3.50
N CYS A 145 -1.92 -5.99 2.31
CA CYS A 145 -3.26 -6.10 1.74
C CYS A 145 -4.27 -6.85 2.62
N ALA A 146 -3.95 -8.05 3.12
CA ALA A 146 -4.85 -8.78 4.02
C ALA A 146 -4.94 -8.12 5.41
N GLU A 147 -3.83 -7.54 5.88
CA GLU A 147 -3.79 -6.76 7.11
C GLU A 147 -4.82 -5.61 7.10
N THR A 148 -5.07 -4.99 5.95
CA THR A 148 -6.06 -3.91 5.80
C THR A 148 -7.47 -4.39 6.19
N ALA A 149 -7.92 -5.53 5.66
CA ALA A 149 -9.23 -6.09 5.99
C ALA A 149 -9.34 -6.48 7.47
N LEU A 150 -8.31 -7.13 8.00
CA LEU A 150 -8.23 -7.56 9.40
C LEU A 150 -8.25 -6.36 10.35
N PHE A 151 -7.44 -5.35 10.06
CA PHE A 151 -7.33 -4.12 10.82
C PHE A 151 -8.68 -3.41 10.89
N LEU A 152 -9.34 -3.18 9.76
CA LEU A 152 -10.62 -2.46 9.71
C LEU A 152 -11.71 -3.16 10.53
N ARG A 153 -11.91 -4.48 10.33
CA ARG A 153 -12.96 -5.22 11.03
C ARG A 153 -12.70 -5.31 12.54
N ALA A 154 -11.47 -5.64 12.94
CA ALA A 154 -11.11 -5.76 14.34
C ALA A 154 -11.13 -4.41 15.08
N THR A 155 -10.72 -3.33 14.39
CA THR A 155 -10.73 -1.97 14.94
C THR A 155 -12.15 -1.55 15.29
N PHE A 156 -13.07 -1.64 14.32
CA PHE A 156 -14.48 -1.31 14.55
C PHE A 156 -15.10 -2.16 15.66
N ALA A 157 -14.81 -3.47 15.66
CA ALA A 157 -15.31 -4.38 16.68
C ALA A 157 -14.84 -3.99 18.09
N SER A 158 -13.55 -3.62 18.23
CA SER A 158 -12.96 -3.27 19.52
C SER A 158 -13.55 -1.99 20.10
N TRP A 159 -13.81 -0.98 19.27
CA TRP A 159 -14.37 0.30 19.70
C TRP A 159 -15.77 0.19 20.25
N TYR A 160 -16.59 -0.66 19.65
CA TYR A 160 -17.99 -0.83 20.03
C TYR A 160 -18.24 -2.07 20.90
N GLY A 161 -17.18 -2.75 21.37
CA GLY A 161 -17.32 -3.94 22.21
C GLY A 161 -18.13 -5.04 21.52
N LEU A 162 -17.89 -5.27 20.23
CA LEU A 162 -18.51 -6.33 19.43
C LEU A 162 -17.66 -7.60 19.52
N PRO A 163 -18.27 -8.79 19.41
CA PRO A 163 -17.49 -10.02 19.33
C PRO A 163 -16.75 -10.07 17.99
N PHE A 164 -15.48 -10.46 18.06
CA PHE A 164 -14.59 -10.69 16.91
C PHE A 164 -13.67 -11.85 17.23
N PHE A 165 -13.45 -12.73 16.26
CA PHE A 165 -12.32 -13.67 16.26
C PHE A 165 -12.06 -14.19 14.86
N VAL A 166 -10.79 -14.52 14.61
CA VAL A 166 -10.32 -15.23 13.43
C VAL A 166 -9.88 -16.63 13.87
N GLU A 167 -10.29 -17.63 13.11
CA GLU A 167 -9.86 -19.01 13.25
C GLU A 167 -8.70 -19.29 12.30
N ALA A 168 -7.68 -19.96 12.81
CA ALA A 168 -6.56 -20.48 12.02
C ALA A 168 -6.14 -21.86 12.53
N ALA A 169 -5.10 -22.43 11.93
CA ALA A 169 -4.49 -23.67 12.40
C ALA A 169 -2.97 -23.53 12.52
N ASP A 170 -2.41 -24.14 13.56
CA ASP A 170 -1.00 -24.49 13.65
C ASP A 170 -0.83 -26.01 13.58
N ARG A 171 0.40 -26.51 13.75
CA ARG A 171 0.71 -27.94 13.74
C ARG A 171 -0.05 -28.76 14.81
N ASP A 172 -0.46 -28.14 15.91
CA ASP A 172 -1.13 -28.80 17.04
C ASP A 172 -2.66 -28.70 16.91
N GLY A 173 -3.16 -27.96 15.92
CA GLY A 173 -4.57 -27.87 15.57
C GLY A 173 -5.12 -26.46 15.55
N ARG A 174 -6.41 -26.34 15.81
CA ARG A 174 -7.14 -25.07 15.65
C ARG A 174 -6.80 -24.07 16.76
N ILE A 175 -6.62 -22.83 16.33
CA ILE A 175 -6.29 -21.69 17.17
C ILE A 175 -7.24 -20.53 16.86
N TYR A 176 -7.39 -19.65 17.85
CA TYR A 176 -8.34 -18.55 17.82
C TYR A 176 -7.67 -17.27 18.30
N LEU A 177 -7.77 -16.21 17.51
CA LEU A 177 -7.35 -14.88 17.92
C LEU A 177 -8.55 -13.93 17.84
N GLY A 178 -8.94 -13.35 18.97
CA GLY A 178 -10.10 -12.46 19.02
C GLY A 178 -10.19 -11.63 20.29
N HIS A 179 -11.40 -11.13 20.58
CA HIS A 179 -11.70 -10.33 21.77
C HIS A 179 -11.32 -11.00 23.10
N PHE A 180 -11.31 -12.33 23.15
CA PHE A 180 -10.89 -13.15 24.30
C PHE A 180 -9.36 -13.40 24.39
N GLY A 181 -8.57 -12.88 23.45
CA GLY A 181 -7.13 -13.09 23.36
C GLY A 181 -6.73 -14.14 22.32
N PHE A 182 -5.48 -14.63 22.43
CA PHE A 182 -4.93 -15.67 21.55
C PHE A 182 -4.96 -17.03 22.27
N LEU A 183 -5.86 -17.91 21.87
CA LEU A 183 -6.16 -19.15 22.58
C LEU A 183 -6.12 -20.38 21.66
N ARG A 184 -5.77 -21.54 22.23
CA ARG A 184 -5.97 -22.86 21.62
C ARG A 184 -7.41 -23.33 21.83
N ALA A 185 -7.84 -24.36 21.10
CA ALA A 185 -9.20 -24.91 21.18
C ALA A 185 -9.64 -25.41 22.57
N ASP A 186 -8.69 -25.73 23.45
CA ASP A 186 -8.94 -26.10 24.85
C ASP A 186 -9.12 -24.90 25.79
N GLY A 187 -8.96 -23.67 25.27
CA GLY A 187 -9.06 -22.42 26.01
C GLY A 187 -7.75 -21.97 26.69
N SER A 188 -6.65 -22.70 26.53
CA SER A 188 -5.33 -22.29 27.00
C SER A 188 -4.75 -21.15 26.15
N ARG A 189 -3.90 -20.30 26.73
CA ARG A 189 -3.20 -19.24 25.98
C ARG A 189 -2.25 -19.85 24.96
N TYR A 190 -2.20 -19.24 23.78
CA TYR A 190 -1.27 -19.63 22.74
C TYR A 190 0.16 -19.23 23.11
N SER A 191 1.05 -20.20 23.35
CA SER A 191 2.48 -19.97 23.61
C SER A 191 2.72 -18.90 24.71
N SER A 192 3.72 -18.03 24.52
CA SER A 192 4.10 -16.92 25.39
C SER A 192 3.17 -15.70 25.29
N THR A 193 2.04 -15.80 24.58
CA THR A 193 1.20 -14.61 24.32
C THR A 193 0.71 -13.93 25.61
N PRO A 194 0.62 -12.60 25.63
CA PRO A 194 0.31 -11.85 26.83
C PRO A 194 -1.04 -12.21 27.44
N ALA A 195 -1.12 -12.14 28.76
CA ALA A 195 -2.41 -12.02 29.44
C ALA A 195 -2.88 -10.56 29.27
N PHE A 196 -3.45 -10.23 28.10
CA PHE A 196 -3.74 -8.85 27.68
C PHE A 196 -4.42 -8.01 28.76
N LYS A 197 -5.46 -8.57 29.40
CA LYS A 197 -6.27 -7.89 30.42
C LYS A 197 -5.44 -7.38 31.60
N SER A 198 -4.47 -8.18 32.05
CA SER A 198 -3.62 -7.87 33.20
C SER A 198 -2.29 -7.22 32.81
N SER A 199 -1.84 -7.38 31.57
CA SER A 199 -0.53 -6.91 31.12
C SER A 199 -0.57 -5.50 30.56
N TYR A 200 -1.71 -5.08 29.98
CA TYR A 200 -1.84 -3.80 29.30
C TYR A 200 -3.03 -2.99 29.79
N ARG A 201 -2.88 -1.68 29.69
CA ARG A 201 -3.84 -0.72 30.21
C ARG A 201 -4.95 -0.43 29.20
N ASP A 202 -6.13 -0.21 29.75
CA ASP A 202 -7.30 0.27 29.02
C ASP A 202 -7.60 1.70 29.49
N TYR A 203 -7.54 2.67 28.58
CA TYR A 203 -7.86 4.07 28.84
C TYR A 203 -9.21 4.49 28.22
N SER A 204 -10.09 3.54 27.92
CA SER A 204 -11.41 3.85 27.32
C SER A 204 -12.27 4.76 28.22
N ASP A 205 -11.96 4.87 29.51
CA ASP A 205 -12.56 5.82 30.44
C ASP A 205 -12.22 7.30 30.13
N ARG A 206 -11.22 7.56 29.29
CA ARG A 206 -10.81 8.90 28.83
C ARG A 206 -11.42 9.34 27.51
N ALA A 207 -12.33 8.55 26.95
CA ALA A 207 -12.98 8.83 25.67
C ALA A 207 -13.59 10.24 25.58
N ASP A 208 -14.12 10.76 26.70
CA ASP A 208 -14.77 12.08 26.74
C ASP A 208 -13.83 13.22 27.18
N THR A 209 -12.58 12.93 27.56
CA THR A 209 -11.66 13.96 28.10
C THR A 209 -10.32 14.06 27.39
N TRP A 210 -10.01 13.18 26.44
CA TRP A 210 -8.70 13.13 25.78
C TRP A 210 -8.35 14.44 25.05
N GLU A 211 -9.33 15.17 24.50
CA GLU A 211 -9.07 16.46 23.84
C GLU A 211 -8.50 17.51 24.79
N ARG A 212 -8.91 17.46 26.06
CA ARG A 212 -8.40 18.34 27.13
C ARG A 212 -7.12 17.79 27.76
N ASP A 213 -7.11 16.50 28.03
CA ASP A 213 -6.07 15.85 28.86
C ASP A 213 -4.88 15.34 28.03
N GLY A 214 -4.99 15.39 26.70
CA GLY A 214 -4.08 14.75 25.76
C GLY A 214 -4.40 13.27 25.55
N TRP A 215 -4.06 12.77 24.36
CA TRP A 215 -4.19 11.35 24.05
C TRP A 215 -3.23 10.53 24.92
N PRO A 216 -3.71 9.51 25.66
CA PRO A 216 -2.84 8.69 26.50
C PRO A 216 -1.88 7.88 25.62
N SER A 217 -0.60 7.86 25.98
CA SER A 217 0.45 7.16 25.24
C SER A 217 1.04 5.99 26.05
N ASP A 218 1.42 4.92 25.35
CA ASP A 218 2.15 3.75 25.85
C ASP A 218 3.49 3.61 25.13
N ALA A 219 4.58 4.04 25.79
CA ALA A 219 5.92 4.03 25.21
C ALA A 219 6.42 2.62 24.82
N THR A 220 5.91 1.56 25.45
CA THR A 220 6.29 0.18 25.10
C THR A 220 5.57 -0.27 23.84
N LEU A 221 4.30 0.12 23.67
CA LEU A 221 3.53 -0.16 22.46
C LEU A 221 4.12 0.59 21.26
N ARG A 222 4.51 1.86 21.43
CA ARG A 222 5.10 2.67 20.36
C ARG A 222 6.37 2.06 19.77
N LYS A 223 7.13 1.34 20.59
CA LYS A 223 8.34 0.61 20.16
C LYS A 223 8.04 -0.70 19.44
N ARG A 224 6.77 -1.07 19.24
CA ARG A 224 6.41 -2.31 18.52
C ARG A 224 6.37 -2.10 17.02
N LYS A 225 6.75 -3.15 16.30
CA LYS A 225 6.62 -3.28 14.85
C LYS A 225 5.91 -4.60 14.50
N LEU A 226 5.43 -4.71 13.27
CA LEU A 226 4.87 -5.96 12.75
C LEU A 226 6.00 -6.96 12.41
N GLY A 227 5.67 -8.26 12.42
CA GLY A 227 6.53 -9.31 11.88
C GLY A 227 6.65 -9.22 10.35
N GLY A 228 7.65 -9.88 9.76
CA GLY A 228 7.94 -9.79 8.32
C GLY A 228 9.14 -8.92 7.96
N SER A 229 9.17 -8.45 6.71
CA SER A 229 10.14 -7.58 6.02
C SER A 229 10.46 -6.21 6.65
N GLN A 230 10.00 -5.94 7.89
CA GLN A 230 10.36 -4.74 8.66
C GLN A 230 10.07 -3.40 7.95
N ASP A 231 8.96 -3.35 7.22
CA ASP A 231 8.55 -2.29 6.30
C ASP A 231 7.32 -1.48 6.77
N ASP A 232 6.90 -1.64 8.03
CA ASP A 232 5.69 -1.03 8.61
C ASP A 232 5.84 0.43 9.05
N TYR A 233 6.68 1.22 8.36
CA TYR A 233 6.98 2.61 8.68
C TYR A 233 5.74 3.51 8.57
N GLN A 234 5.62 4.46 9.52
CA GLN A 234 4.49 5.39 9.63
C GLN A 234 5.03 6.84 9.65
N PRO A 235 5.66 7.31 8.57
CA PRO A 235 6.43 8.57 8.56
C PRO A 235 5.59 9.81 8.91
N PHE A 236 4.28 9.77 8.64
CA PHE A 236 3.34 10.82 9.03
C PHE A 236 3.10 10.95 10.56
N LEU A 237 3.66 10.05 11.37
CA LEU A 237 3.65 10.10 12.84
C LEU A 237 5.03 10.47 13.43
N GLY A 238 5.98 10.84 12.59
CA GLY A 238 7.34 11.25 12.96
C GLY A 238 8.41 10.19 12.66
N ASP A 239 9.66 10.60 12.81
CA ASP A 239 10.83 9.79 12.47
C ASP A 239 10.86 8.47 13.24
N GLY A 240 11.10 7.37 12.52
CA GLY A 240 11.18 6.02 13.09
C GLY A 240 9.85 5.45 13.58
N ALA A 241 8.72 6.14 13.39
CA ALA A 241 7.41 5.61 13.78
C ALA A 241 7.07 4.34 13.00
N ARG A 242 6.58 3.31 13.72
CA ARG A 242 6.16 2.00 13.19
C ARG A 242 4.70 1.72 13.51
N ALA A 243 4.19 0.54 13.16
CA ALA A 243 2.79 0.16 13.42
C ALA A 243 2.40 0.30 14.91
N GLY A 244 3.30 0.00 15.85
CA GLY A 244 3.05 0.18 17.28
C GLY A 244 2.75 1.63 17.66
N THR A 245 3.46 2.60 17.07
CA THR A 245 3.17 4.03 17.22
C THR A 245 1.78 4.37 16.69
N TYR A 246 1.43 3.85 15.52
CA TYR A 246 0.10 4.05 14.95
C TYR A 246 -1.00 3.48 15.85
N PHE A 247 -0.83 2.27 16.39
CA PHE A 247 -1.80 1.66 17.28
C PHE A 247 -1.92 2.40 18.63
N ASP A 248 -0.82 2.95 19.13
CA ASP A 248 -0.85 3.83 20.29
C ASP A 248 -1.71 5.08 20.01
N GLU A 249 -1.61 5.68 18.82
CA GLU A 249 -2.41 6.84 18.43
C GLU A 249 -3.88 6.52 18.12
N MET A 250 -4.19 5.27 17.75
CA MET A 250 -5.52 4.83 17.32
C MET A 250 -6.40 4.31 18.47
N PHE A 251 -5.82 3.62 19.47
CA PHE A 251 -6.59 2.94 20.51
C PHE A 251 -6.40 3.55 21.91
N LEU A 252 -7.50 3.88 22.57
CA LEU A 252 -7.52 4.16 24.01
C LEU A 252 -7.32 2.86 24.82
N ASN A 253 -7.95 1.75 24.39
CA ASN A 253 -7.64 0.44 24.94
C ASN A 253 -6.32 -0.08 24.36
N LYS A 254 -5.21 0.08 25.07
CA LYS A 254 -3.87 -0.32 24.58
C LYS A 254 -3.75 -1.82 24.42
N ARG A 255 -4.59 -2.62 25.09
CA ARG A 255 -4.69 -4.07 24.86
C ARG A 255 -4.98 -4.37 23.38
N THR A 256 -5.86 -3.57 22.76
CA THR A 256 -6.18 -3.70 21.33
C THR A 256 -4.95 -3.41 20.47
N GLY A 257 -4.14 -2.41 20.82
CA GLY A 257 -2.93 -2.11 20.08
C GLY A 257 -1.92 -3.26 20.08
N TYR A 258 -1.67 -3.88 21.24
CA TYR A 258 -0.85 -5.09 21.31
C TYR A 258 -1.48 -6.28 20.58
N PHE A 259 -2.80 -6.43 20.64
CA PHE A 259 -3.53 -7.45 19.90
C PHE A 259 -3.35 -7.29 18.39
N MET A 260 -3.38 -6.06 17.86
CA MET A 260 -3.16 -5.79 16.43
C MET A 260 -1.77 -6.20 15.98
N VAL A 261 -0.74 -6.04 16.82
CA VAL A 261 0.62 -6.53 16.49
C VAL A 261 0.60 -8.03 16.20
N TYR A 262 -0.11 -8.85 16.98
CA TYR A 262 -0.22 -10.29 16.71
C TYR A 262 -1.12 -10.60 15.51
N LEU A 263 -2.29 -9.95 15.42
CA LEU A 263 -3.25 -10.20 14.34
C LEU A 263 -2.63 -9.94 12.97
N LEU A 264 -2.00 -8.77 12.81
CA LEU A 264 -1.48 -8.38 11.50
C LEU A 264 -0.17 -9.10 11.15
N SER A 265 0.60 -9.55 12.15
CA SER A 265 1.86 -10.26 11.89
C SER A 265 1.70 -11.70 11.47
N TYR A 266 0.66 -12.41 11.94
CA TYR A 266 0.55 -13.87 11.74
C TYR A 266 -0.69 -14.33 10.98
N PHE A 267 -1.59 -13.41 10.63
CA PHE A 267 -2.78 -13.72 9.84
C PHE A 267 -2.72 -12.94 8.53
N GLY A 268 -3.21 -13.57 7.46
CA GLY A 268 -3.15 -13.02 6.11
C GLY A 268 -4.23 -13.57 5.20
N SER A 269 -3.98 -13.47 3.89
CA SER A 269 -4.96 -13.81 2.85
C SER A 269 -5.40 -15.27 2.88
N ILE A 270 -4.54 -16.20 3.32
CA ILE A 270 -4.93 -17.60 3.53
C ILE A 270 -6.01 -17.77 4.60
N ASN A 271 -5.96 -16.98 5.67
CA ASN A 271 -6.98 -17.02 6.73
C ASN A 271 -8.27 -16.34 6.28
N LEU A 272 -8.18 -15.29 5.47
CA LEU A 272 -9.34 -14.62 4.87
C LEU A 272 -10.00 -15.48 3.78
N ALA A 273 -9.23 -16.29 3.05
CA ALA A 273 -9.77 -17.24 2.09
C ALA A 273 -10.58 -18.36 2.76
N SER A 274 -10.24 -18.71 4.02
CA SER A 274 -10.85 -19.81 4.75
C SER A 274 -12.34 -19.56 5.05
N PRO A 275 -13.22 -20.54 4.77
CA PRO A 275 -14.64 -20.44 5.06
C PRO A 275 -14.96 -20.40 6.56
N ALA A 276 -13.98 -20.56 7.47
CA ALA A 276 -14.21 -20.30 8.90
C ALA A 276 -14.33 -18.80 9.23
N ASN A 277 -13.78 -17.92 8.39
CA ASN A 277 -13.65 -16.49 8.69
C ASN A 277 -14.52 -15.62 7.78
N LEU A 278 -14.46 -15.87 6.47
CA LEU A 278 -15.28 -15.19 5.47
C LEU A 278 -16.15 -16.20 4.73
N TYR A 279 -17.30 -15.78 4.21
CA TYR A 279 -18.12 -16.59 3.30
C TYR A 279 -18.22 -15.95 1.92
N ASN A 280 -18.43 -16.77 0.90
CA ASN A 280 -18.57 -16.28 -0.46
C ASN A 280 -19.97 -15.70 -0.71
N LEU A 281 -20.05 -14.68 -1.57
CA LEU A 281 -21.32 -14.09 -1.98
C LEU A 281 -21.44 -13.94 -3.50
N LYS A 282 -22.68 -13.82 -3.95
CA LYS A 282 -23.01 -13.43 -5.33
C LYS A 282 -22.54 -11.99 -5.62
N PRO A 283 -21.93 -11.71 -6.79
CA PRO A 283 -21.36 -10.40 -7.11
C PRO A 283 -22.31 -9.22 -6.97
N GLU A 284 -23.59 -9.39 -7.32
CA GLU A 284 -24.58 -8.32 -7.23
C GLU A 284 -24.96 -7.92 -5.79
N PHE A 285 -24.43 -8.57 -4.77
CA PHE A 285 -24.66 -8.18 -3.37
C PHE A 285 -23.43 -7.58 -2.70
N THR A 286 -22.38 -7.29 -3.48
CA THR A 286 -21.16 -6.64 -2.99
C THR A 286 -21.49 -5.29 -2.35
N ARG A 287 -20.93 -5.03 -1.17
CA ARG A 287 -21.09 -3.77 -0.41
C ARG A 287 -19.78 -3.36 0.27
N ALA A 288 -19.70 -2.10 0.69
CA ALA A 288 -18.56 -1.61 1.47
C ALA A 288 -18.22 -2.50 2.67
N GLY A 289 -16.94 -2.80 2.86
CA GLY A 289 -16.43 -3.69 3.91
C GLY A 289 -16.41 -5.19 3.53
N ASP A 290 -16.94 -5.56 2.36
CA ASP A 290 -16.64 -6.85 1.73
C ASP A 290 -15.17 -6.92 1.30
N VAL A 291 -14.70 -8.13 1.01
CA VAL A 291 -13.28 -8.40 0.79
C VAL A 291 -13.12 -9.24 -0.49
N LEU A 292 -12.41 -8.72 -1.48
CA LEU A 292 -11.95 -9.50 -2.63
C LEU A 292 -10.64 -10.17 -2.24
N VAL A 293 -10.61 -11.51 -2.29
CA VAL A 293 -9.40 -12.30 -2.01
C VAL A 293 -8.90 -12.92 -3.31
N LYS A 294 -7.65 -12.63 -3.67
CA LYS A 294 -6.92 -13.28 -4.76
C LYS A 294 -5.93 -14.27 -4.17
N ARG A 295 -6.01 -15.54 -4.55
CA ARG A 295 -5.16 -16.62 -4.02
C ARG A 295 -4.46 -17.32 -5.16
N TYR A 296 -3.13 -17.37 -5.15
CA TYR A 296 -2.32 -17.96 -6.21
C TYR A 296 -1.93 -19.43 -5.93
N GLY A 297 -2.29 -19.94 -4.75
CA GLY A 297 -2.00 -21.32 -4.34
C GLY A 297 -2.69 -21.68 -3.03
N ARG A 298 -2.56 -22.93 -2.59
CA ARG A 298 -3.09 -23.40 -1.28
C ARG A 298 -2.29 -22.86 -0.09
N THR A 299 -1.00 -22.60 -0.28
CA THR A 299 -0.08 -22.01 0.70
C THR A 299 0.44 -20.66 0.23
N GLY A 300 1.27 -19.97 1.02
CA GLY A 300 1.86 -18.68 0.66
C GLY A 300 0.89 -17.50 0.72
N ILE A 301 1.33 -16.33 0.25
CA ILE A 301 0.58 -15.07 0.33
C ILE A 301 -0.15 -14.79 -1.00
N GLY A 302 -1.40 -14.37 -0.89
CA GLY A 302 -2.22 -13.83 -1.97
C GLY A 302 -2.59 -12.38 -1.70
N HIS A 303 -3.24 -11.73 -2.66
CA HIS A 303 -3.57 -10.31 -2.60
C HIS A 303 -5.03 -10.06 -2.16
N VAL A 304 -5.27 -9.01 -1.38
CA VAL A 304 -6.58 -8.73 -0.77
C VAL A 304 -6.97 -7.28 -0.96
N TYR A 305 -8.23 -7.07 -1.33
CA TYR A 305 -8.83 -5.75 -1.43
C TYR A 305 -10.03 -5.65 -0.50
N VAL A 306 -10.22 -4.48 0.09
CA VAL A 306 -11.45 -4.14 0.82
C VAL A 306 -12.33 -3.32 -0.10
N VAL A 307 -13.61 -3.67 -0.21
CA VAL A 307 -14.58 -2.83 -0.93
C VAL A 307 -14.78 -1.55 -0.14
N LYS A 308 -14.39 -0.42 -0.73
CA LYS A 308 -14.62 0.90 -0.14
C LYS A 308 -16.04 1.37 -0.39
N HIS A 309 -16.44 1.31 -1.65
CA HIS A 309 -17.69 1.85 -2.12
C HIS A 309 -18.35 0.82 -3.03
N ALA A 310 -19.66 0.69 -2.91
CA ALA A 310 -20.46 -0.03 -3.90
C ALA A 310 -21.79 0.69 -4.07
N ASP A 311 -22.02 1.23 -5.27
CA ASP A 311 -23.26 1.93 -5.59
C ASP A 311 -23.94 1.27 -6.79
N ARG A 312 -25.28 1.24 -6.72
CA ARG A 312 -26.12 0.64 -7.74
C ARG A 312 -27.26 1.58 -8.09
N GLY A 313 -27.27 2.00 -9.35
CA GLY A 313 -28.44 2.59 -10.00
C GLY A 313 -29.27 1.57 -10.76
N GLU A 314 -30.27 2.06 -11.50
CA GLU A 314 -31.09 1.21 -12.39
C GLU A 314 -30.26 0.56 -13.52
N ASP A 315 -29.26 1.28 -14.03
CA ASP A 315 -28.45 0.87 -15.20
C ASP A 315 -26.94 0.78 -14.93
N TYR A 316 -26.49 0.93 -13.68
CA TYR A 316 -25.06 0.83 -13.35
C TYR A 316 -24.82 0.12 -12.01
N PHE A 317 -23.67 -0.54 -11.95
CA PHE A 317 -23.07 -0.99 -10.70
C PHE A 317 -21.61 -0.53 -10.68
N GLU A 318 -21.26 0.26 -9.68
CA GLU A 318 -19.90 0.75 -9.46
C GLU A 318 -19.37 0.17 -8.15
N VAL A 319 -18.12 -0.26 -8.17
CA VAL A 319 -17.42 -0.75 -6.99
C VAL A 319 -16.04 -0.11 -6.97
N GLU A 320 -15.68 0.54 -5.88
CA GLU A 320 -14.32 1.00 -5.62
C GLU A 320 -13.66 0.14 -4.53
N LEU A 321 -12.38 -0.17 -4.71
CA LEU A 321 -11.59 -1.01 -3.83
C LEU A 321 -10.50 -0.21 -3.08
N MET A 322 -10.01 -0.79 -1.99
CA MET A 322 -8.82 -0.37 -1.28
C MET A 322 -7.81 -1.51 -1.25
N SER A 323 -6.56 -1.25 -1.59
CA SER A 323 -5.50 -2.26 -1.67
C SER A 323 -4.28 -1.88 -0.83
N GLY A 324 -3.95 -2.68 0.18
CA GLY A 324 -2.59 -2.70 0.74
C GLY A 324 -1.61 -3.35 -0.24
N SER A 325 -0.33 -3.48 0.12
CA SER A 325 0.63 -4.30 -0.66
C SER A 325 1.75 -4.81 0.23
N MET A 326 2.59 -5.68 -0.32
CA MET A 326 3.96 -5.89 0.14
C MET A 326 4.94 -5.34 -0.92
N PRO A 327 6.02 -4.61 -0.52
CA PRO A 327 6.24 -4.07 0.82
C PRO A 327 5.07 -3.24 1.36
N ARG A 328 4.91 -3.21 2.68
CA ARG A 328 3.79 -2.51 3.35
C ARG A 328 3.74 -1.06 2.93
N ARG A 329 2.52 -0.60 2.63
CA ARG A 329 2.25 0.76 2.15
C ARG A 329 0.90 1.22 2.67
N GLN A 330 0.65 2.53 2.73
CA GLN A 330 -0.71 3.00 3.04
C GLN A 330 -1.67 2.43 2.01
N PRO A 331 -2.80 1.81 2.39
CA PRO A 331 -3.71 1.23 1.42
C PRO A 331 -4.13 2.25 0.36
N LYS A 332 -3.95 1.90 -0.91
CA LYS A 332 -4.35 2.72 -2.06
C LYS A 332 -5.86 2.64 -2.21
N TRP A 333 -6.52 3.79 -2.34
CA TRP A 333 -7.88 3.86 -2.85
C TRP A 333 -7.82 3.71 -4.37
N GLU A 334 -8.29 2.57 -4.86
CA GLU A 334 -8.34 2.27 -6.29
C GLU A 334 -9.50 3.02 -6.94
N ASP A 335 -9.25 3.63 -8.10
CA ASP A 335 -10.35 4.16 -8.88
C ASP A 335 -11.27 3.06 -9.43
N ALA A 336 -12.37 3.46 -10.05
CA ALA A 336 -13.35 2.55 -10.61
C ALA A 336 -12.76 1.60 -11.67
N GLY A 337 -11.76 2.05 -12.44
CA GLY A 337 -11.12 1.26 -13.48
C GLY A 337 -10.24 0.15 -12.93
N GLN A 338 -9.37 0.49 -11.96
CA GLN A 338 -8.55 -0.46 -11.21
C GLN A 338 -9.40 -1.46 -10.43
N SER A 339 -10.48 -0.97 -9.83
CA SER A 339 -11.43 -1.79 -9.09
C SER A 339 -12.13 -2.79 -10.01
N ARG A 340 -12.58 -2.35 -11.19
CA ARG A 340 -13.13 -3.24 -12.23
C ARG A 340 -12.09 -4.27 -12.64
N TYR A 341 -10.88 -3.84 -13.02
CA TYR A 341 -9.81 -4.75 -13.41
C TYR A 341 -9.56 -5.83 -12.36
N ALA A 342 -9.50 -5.43 -11.08
CA ALA A 342 -9.28 -6.39 -10.01
C ALA A 342 -10.43 -7.39 -9.83
N LEU A 343 -11.68 -6.96 -9.98
CA LEU A 343 -12.89 -7.79 -9.84
C LEU A 343 -13.11 -8.72 -11.04
N THR A 344 -12.68 -8.33 -12.25
CA THR A 344 -12.83 -9.11 -13.47
C THR A 344 -11.61 -9.96 -13.81
N ALA A 345 -10.48 -9.75 -13.13
CA ALA A 345 -9.28 -10.56 -13.32
C ALA A 345 -9.52 -12.03 -12.91
N GLU A 346 -8.87 -12.95 -13.59
CA GLU A 346 -8.97 -14.40 -13.30
C GLU A 346 -8.55 -14.72 -11.87
N ALA A 347 -7.50 -14.07 -11.37
CA ALA A 347 -7.04 -14.17 -9.99
C ALA A 347 -8.11 -13.77 -8.96
N GLY A 348 -9.20 -13.12 -9.37
CA GLY A 348 -10.42 -12.87 -8.60
C GLY A 348 -11.27 -14.12 -8.34
N GLY A 349 -10.72 -15.32 -8.51
CA GLY A 349 -11.39 -16.59 -8.19
C GLY A 349 -12.01 -17.31 -9.39
N SER A 350 -11.50 -17.09 -10.62
CA SER A 350 -11.96 -17.76 -11.83
C SER A 350 -11.63 -19.26 -11.84
N ASP A 351 -12.44 -20.03 -12.57
CA ASP A 351 -12.21 -21.43 -12.93
C ASP A 351 -11.70 -21.61 -14.38
N ALA A 352 -11.42 -20.52 -15.09
CA ALA A 352 -11.03 -20.56 -16.51
C ALA A 352 -9.61 -21.09 -16.75
N VAL A 353 -8.69 -20.81 -15.81
CA VAL A 353 -7.29 -21.24 -15.89
C VAL A 353 -6.99 -22.14 -14.71
N ALA A 354 -6.57 -23.36 -15.02
CA ALA A 354 -6.03 -24.30 -14.05
C ALA A 354 -4.50 -24.21 -14.07
N ASP A 355 -3.91 -24.21 -12.88
CA ASP A 355 -2.47 -24.37 -12.68
C ASP A 355 -2.02 -25.70 -13.33
N SER A 356 -0.96 -25.66 -14.14
CA SER A 356 -0.51 -26.82 -14.92
C SER A 356 0.02 -27.96 -14.05
N ASP A 357 0.51 -27.65 -12.85
CA ASP A 357 1.18 -28.60 -11.98
C ASP A 357 0.21 -29.21 -10.97
N SER A 358 -0.67 -28.40 -10.40
CA SER A 358 -1.67 -28.84 -9.43
C SER A 358 -3.00 -29.26 -10.07
N GLY A 359 -3.34 -28.72 -11.24
CA GLY A 359 -4.66 -28.86 -11.88
C GLY A 359 -5.76 -28.04 -11.19
N GLU A 360 -5.41 -27.18 -10.24
CA GLU A 360 -6.34 -26.38 -9.44
C GLU A 360 -6.50 -24.96 -9.99
N THR A 361 -7.67 -24.37 -9.79
CA THR A 361 -8.03 -23.03 -10.26
C THR A 361 -7.98 -21.99 -9.14
N TYR A 362 -8.09 -20.71 -9.47
CA TYR A 362 -8.21 -19.64 -8.47
C TYR A 362 -9.45 -19.81 -7.57
N ALA A 363 -10.52 -20.43 -8.07
CA ALA A 363 -11.69 -20.81 -7.28
C ALA A 363 -11.37 -21.89 -6.23
N ASP A 364 -10.51 -22.86 -6.58
CA ASP A 364 -10.10 -23.95 -5.70
C ASP A 364 -9.22 -23.46 -4.55
N TYR A 365 -8.34 -22.48 -4.83
CA TYR A 365 -7.54 -21.81 -3.79
C TYR A 365 -8.35 -20.91 -2.85
N GLY A 366 -9.66 -20.78 -3.08
CA GLY A 366 -10.55 -19.97 -2.26
C GLY A 366 -10.53 -18.49 -2.60
N GLY A 367 -10.19 -18.13 -3.84
CA GLY A 367 -10.34 -16.76 -4.34
C GLY A 367 -11.80 -16.29 -4.44
N GLY A 368 -12.00 -15.00 -4.69
CA GLY A 368 -13.31 -14.40 -4.92
C GLY A 368 -13.73 -13.33 -3.92
N ILE A 369 -14.84 -12.66 -4.24
CA ILE A 369 -15.51 -11.72 -3.35
C ILE A 369 -16.16 -12.44 -2.16
N LYS A 370 -15.90 -11.94 -0.95
CA LYS A 370 -16.28 -12.55 0.31
C LYS A 370 -16.78 -11.52 1.32
N ARG A 371 -17.56 -11.97 2.30
CA ARG A 371 -18.05 -11.17 3.42
C ARG A 371 -17.67 -11.81 4.74
N TRP A 372 -17.42 -10.98 5.75
CA TRP A 372 -17.14 -11.43 7.12
C TRP A 372 -18.26 -12.31 7.67
N ARG A 373 -17.90 -13.48 8.20
CA ARG A 373 -18.80 -14.21 9.09
C ARG A 373 -19.03 -13.40 10.35
N THR A 374 -20.22 -13.55 10.92
CA THR A 374 -20.63 -12.83 12.13
C THR A 374 -20.45 -13.72 13.36
N PRO A 375 -19.63 -13.31 14.34
CA PRO A 375 -19.52 -13.99 15.62
C PRO A 375 -20.82 -13.90 16.43
N VAL A 376 -21.35 -15.05 16.84
CA VAL A 376 -22.52 -15.18 17.72
C VAL A 376 -22.31 -16.26 18.77
N VAL A 377 -23.12 -16.24 19.82
CA VAL A 377 -23.16 -17.32 20.82
C VAL A 377 -24.22 -18.34 20.44
N GLN A 378 -23.83 -19.60 20.27
CA GLN A 378 -24.74 -20.74 20.13
C GLN A 378 -24.38 -21.79 21.19
N SER A 379 -25.36 -22.19 22.00
CA SER A 379 -25.17 -23.20 23.06
C SER A 379 -23.97 -22.90 24.00
N GLY A 380 -23.77 -21.62 24.34
CA GLY A 380 -22.68 -21.18 25.23
C GLY A 380 -21.29 -21.16 24.58
N ARG A 381 -21.20 -21.28 23.25
CA ARG A 381 -19.93 -21.23 22.50
C ARG A 381 -19.98 -20.17 21.41
N TRP A 382 -18.84 -19.57 21.12
CA TRP A 382 -18.65 -18.64 20.01
C TRP A 382 -18.65 -19.38 18.68
N VAL A 383 -19.34 -18.82 17.69
CA VAL A 383 -19.50 -19.40 16.36
C VAL A 383 -19.52 -18.29 15.30
N ASN A 384 -18.80 -18.48 14.21
CA ASN A 384 -18.82 -17.61 13.04
C ASN A 384 -19.91 -18.06 12.05
N ILE A 385 -20.99 -17.28 11.94
CA ILE A 385 -22.18 -17.62 11.13
C ILE A 385 -22.31 -16.77 9.87
N VAL A 386 -23.13 -17.23 8.93
CA VAL A 386 -23.73 -16.38 7.90
C VAL A 386 -25.00 -15.75 8.49
N PRO A 387 -25.08 -14.41 8.61
CA PRO A 387 -26.27 -13.75 9.13
C PRO A 387 -27.51 -14.14 8.34
N LYS A 388 -28.65 -14.26 9.02
CA LYS A 388 -29.92 -14.62 8.37
C LYS A 388 -30.28 -13.69 7.20
N ALA A 389 -29.95 -12.40 7.32
CA ALA A 389 -30.19 -11.40 6.27
C ALA A 389 -29.36 -11.67 4.99
N ASP A 390 -28.21 -12.33 5.12
CA ASP A 390 -27.28 -12.58 4.01
C ASP A 390 -27.35 -14.02 3.47
N GLN A 391 -28.18 -14.90 4.04
CA GLN A 391 -28.28 -16.30 3.59
C GLN A 391 -28.73 -16.44 2.13
N GLY A 392 -29.46 -15.46 1.58
CA GLY A 392 -29.87 -15.45 0.16
C GLY A 392 -28.77 -15.06 -0.82
N THR A 393 -27.69 -14.47 -0.32
CA THR A 393 -26.53 -14.01 -1.11
C THR A 393 -25.36 -14.98 -1.03
N PHE A 394 -25.37 -15.87 -0.03
CA PHE A 394 -24.35 -16.89 0.21
C PHE A 394 -24.15 -17.81 -0.99
N VAL A 395 -22.89 -18.11 -1.28
CA VAL A 395 -22.46 -19.17 -2.20
C VAL A 395 -21.60 -20.14 -1.40
N ASP A 396 -21.89 -21.43 -1.51
CA ASP A 396 -21.13 -22.47 -0.82
C ASP A 396 -19.70 -22.54 -1.37
N ALA A 397 -18.69 -22.68 -0.50
CA ALA A 397 -17.29 -22.73 -0.90
C ALA A 397 -16.94 -23.96 -1.74
N SER A 398 -17.78 -25.01 -1.72
CA SER A 398 -17.69 -26.16 -2.61
C SER A 398 -18.29 -25.94 -4.01
N ASP A 399 -19.08 -24.88 -4.22
CA ASP A 399 -19.65 -24.52 -5.52
C ASP A 399 -18.63 -23.74 -6.36
N LYS A 400 -17.61 -24.45 -6.85
CA LYS A 400 -16.50 -23.87 -7.62
C LYS A 400 -16.95 -23.25 -8.93
N ALA A 401 -17.99 -23.77 -9.57
CA ALA A 401 -18.54 -23.18 -10.78
C ALA A 401 -19.18 -21.80 -10.50
N ALA A 402 -19.95 -21.68 -9.41
CA ALA A 402 -20.52 -20.38 -9.03
C ALA A 402 -19.48 -19.39 -8.49
N ILE A 403 -18.34 -19.86 -7.97
CA ILE A 403 -17.19 -19.02 -7.63
C ILE A 403 -16.46 -18.57 -8.90
N GLY A 404 -16.13 -19.53 -9.77
CA GLY A 404 -15.37 -19.38 -11.01
C GLY A 404 -16.01 -18.45 -12.03
N ALA A 405 -17.34 -18.44 -12.11
CA ALA A 405 -18.09 -17.56 -13.00
C ALA A 405 -18.12 -16.09 -12.57
N ARG A 406 -17.68 -15.74 -11.35
CA ARG A 406 -17.84 -14.37 -10.81
C ARG A 406 -17.06 -13.29 -11.55
N PRO A 407 -15.79 -13.50 -11.95
CA PRO A 407 -15.06 -12.46 -12.68
C PRO A 407 -15.77 -12.07 -13.99
N ALA A 408 -16.32 -13.07 -14.71
CA ALA A 408 -17.15 -12.84 -15.89
C ALA A 408 -18.45 -12.09 -15.54
N HIS A 409 -19.16 -12.52 -14.50
CA HIS A 409 -20.39 -11.85 -14.05
C HIS A 409 -20.14 -10.41 -13.62
N PHE A 410 -19.05 -10.12 -12.91
CA PHE A 410 -18.62 -8.73 -12.63
C PHE A 410 -18.39 -7.95 -13.93
N GLY A 411 -17.83 -8.58 -14.96
CA GLY A 411 -17.67 -7.99 -16.29
C GLY A 411 -19.00 -7.56 -16.92
N GLU A 412 -20.09 -8.29 -16.65
CA GLU A 412 -21.44 -8.00 -17.15
C GLU A 412 -22.15 -6.91 -16.32
N ILE A 413 -22.02 -6.95 -14.98
CA ILE A 413 -22.80 -6.08 -14.11
C ILE A 413 -22.12 -4.75 -13.80
N LEU A 414 -20.78 -4.69 -13.78
CA LEU A 414 -20.06 -3.44 -13.57
C LEU A 414 -20.18 -2.57 -14.82
N GLY A 415 -20.31 -1.25 -14.64
CA GLY A 415 -20.38 -0.29 -15.75
C GLY A 415 -19.19 -0.44 -16.72
N THR A 416 -19.42 -0.16 -18.01
CA THR A 416 -18.34 -0.16 -19.01
C THR A 416 -17.43 1.04 -18.79
N LEU A 417 -16.13 0.80 -18.66
CA LEU A 417 -15.13 1.87 -18.62
C LEU A 417 -15.11 2.60 -19.97
N SER A 418 -15.03 3.92 -19.95
CA SER A 418 -14.68 4.68 -21.15
C SER A 418 -13.29 4.26 -21.65
N PRO A 419 -12.97 4.45 -22.95
CA PRO A 419 -11.62 4.25 -23.46
C PRO A 419 -10.53 4.89 -22.59
N GLU A 420 -10.76 6.12 -22.13
CA GLU A 420 -9.82 6.88 -21.31
C GLU A 420 -9.62 6.21 -19.96
N GLN A 421 -10.69 5.75 -19.31
CA GLN A 421 -10.61 5.02 -18.05
C GLN A 421 -9.86 3.69 -18.19
N LYS A 422 -10.03 2.96 -19.31
CA LYS A 422 -9.26 1.73 -19.59
C LYS A 422 -7.77 2.04 -19.69
N ARG A 423 -7.40 3.06 -20.47
CA ARG A 423 -6.01 3.54 -20.61
C ARG A 423 -5.43 3.94 -19.26
N ASP A 424 -6.11 4.81 -18.53
CA ASP A 424 -5.62 5.38 -17.27
C ASP A 424 -5.45 4.30 -16.20
N THR A 425 -6.32 3.29 -16.20
CA THR A 425 -6.16 2.08 -15.37
C THR A 425 -4.83 1.38 -15.68
N LEU A 426 -4.55 1.09 -16.95
CA LEU A 426 -3.33 0.38 -17.32
C LEU A 426 -2.07 1.19 -17.00
N LEU A 427 -2.11 2.51 -17.25
CA LEU A 427 -1.03 3.43 -16.86
C LEU A 427 -0.78 3.46 -15.35
N GLN A 428 -1.82 3.44 -14.52
CA GLN A 428 -1.66 3.33 -13.08
C GLN A 428 -1.08 1.98 -12.63
N THR A 429 -1.40 0.89 -13.34
CA THR A 429 -0.83 -0.43 -13.05
C THR A 429 0.67 -0.42 -13.31
N ILE A 430 1.08 0.15 -14.45
CA ILE A 430 2.48 0.34 -14.85
C ILE A 430 3.22 1.16 -13.79
N GLU A 431 2.67 2.31 -13.37
CA GLU A 431 3.33 3.15 -12.35
C GLU A 431 3.40 2.47 -10.98
N ALA A 432 2.38 1.71 -10.58
CA ALA A 432 2.43 0.94 -9.35
C ALA A 432 3.54 -0.13 -9.36
N GLN A 433 3.81 -0.74 -10.51
CA GLN A 433 4.93 -1.69 -10.64
C GLN A 433 6.28 -0.97 -10.66
N ARG A 434 6.38 0.20 -11.30
CA ARG A 434 7.59 1.04 -11.25
C ARG A 434 7.93 1.43 -9.81
N GLU A 435 6.95 1.86 -9.03
CA GLU A 435 7.15 2.17 -7.61
C GLU A 435 7.64 0.96 -6.80
N HIS A 436 7.10 -0.24 -7.07
CA HIS A 436 7.62 -1.46 -6.45
C HIS A 436 9.09 -1.69 -6.84
N LEU A 437 9.43 -1.53 -8.13
CA LEU A 437 10.78 -1.71 -8.64
C LEU A 437 11.77 -0.65 -8.15
N ARG A 438 11.30 0.57 -7.87
CA ARG A 438 12.09 1.63 -7.20
C ARG A 438 12.52 1.23 -5.80
N LEU A 439 11.77 0.34 -5.14
CA LEU A 439 12.11 -0.19 -3.82
C LEU A 439 12.89 -1.52 -3.89
N LEU A 440 12.50 -2.39 -4.83
CA LEU A 440 13.01 -3.76 -5.00
C LEU A 440 13.31 -4.02 -6.49
N PRO A 441 14.43 -3.53 -7.03
CA PRO A 441 14.72 -3.57 -8.47
C PRO A 441 14.92 -4.99 -9.02
N ALA A 442 15.15 -6.00 -8.17
CA ALA A 442 15.31 -7.39 -8.59
C ALA A 442 13.98 -8.17 -8.75
N SER A 443 12.84 -7.58 -8.38
CA SER A 443 11.53 -8.24 -8.38
C SER A 443 11.07 -8.62 -9.81
N CYS A 444 11.11 -9.91 -10.14
CA CYS A 444 10.63 -10.41 -11.44
C CYS A 444 9.11 -10.33 -11.57
N SER A 445 8.37 -10.58 -10.49
CA SER A 445 6.92 -10.49 -10.48
C SER A 445 6.41 -9.07 -10.79
N ALA A 446 7.12 -8.03 -10.33
CA ALA A 446 6.78 -6.65 -10.67
C ALA A 446 7.16 -6.27 -12.11
N ARG A 447 8.27 -6.81 -12.65
CA ARG A 447 8.66 -6.62 -14.06
C ARG A 447 7.64 -7.24 -15.01
N GLU A 448 7.29 -8.51 -14.79
CA GLU A 448 6.27 -9.25 -15.57
C GLU A 448 4.92 -8.51 -15.55
N ARG A 449 4.41 -8.14 -14.36
CA ARG A 449 3.14 -7.41 -14.24
C ARG A 449 3.15 -6.04 -14.92
N ARG A 450 4.31 -5.39 -15.02
CA ARG A 450 4.45 -4.11 -15.74
C ARG A 450 4.32 -4.35 -17.25
N GLU A 451 4.99 -5.37 -17.79
CA GLU A 451 4.92 -5.69 -19.21
C GLU A 451 3.55 -6.23 -19.63
N GLU A 452 2.92 -7.09 -18.82
CA GLU A 452 1.52 -7.50 -19.06
C GLU A 452 0.55 -6.30 -19.13
N ALA A 453 0.82 -5.25 -18.35
CA ALA A 453 0.00 -4.04 -18.36
C ALA A 453 0.29 -3.18 -19.61
N PHE A 454 1.53 -3.17 -20.11
CA PHE A 454 1.88 -2.56 -21.40
C PHE A 454 1.23 -3.29 -22.57
N ASP A 455 1.21 -4.62 -22.57
CA ASP A 455 0.55 -5.41 -23.63
C ASP A 455 -0.94 -5.05 -23.75
N LYS A 456 -1.64 -5.03 -22.61
CA LYS A 456 -3.04 -4.60 -22.56
C LYS A 456 -3.20 -3.13 -22.95
N LEU A 457 -2.22 -2.27 -22.63
CA LEU A 457 -2.26 -0.85 -22.99
C LEU A 457 -2.14 -0.71 -24.50
N TYR A 458 -1.27 -1.47 -25.17
CA TYR A 458 -1.16 -1.47 -26.63
C TYR A 458 -2.49 -1.85 -27.28
N ASP A 459 -3.15 -2.91 -26.81
CA ASP A 459 -4.44 -3.35 -27.33
C ASP A 459 -5.51 -2.25 -27.21
N VAL A 460 -5.59 -1.59 -26.04
CA VAL A 460 -6.55 -0.50 -25.80
C VAL A 460 -6.23 0.73 -26.65
N MET A 461 -4.96 1.12 -26.72
CA MET A 461 -4.53 2.30 -27.45
C MET A 461 -4.68 2.14 -28.96
N GLU A 462 -4.43 0.95 -29.50
CA GLU A 462 -4.67 0.67 -30.91
C GLU A 462 -6.17 0.63 -31.23
N ALA A 463 -6.96 -0.10 -30.44
CA ALA A 463 -8.38 -0.31 -30.71
C ALA A 463 -9.23 0.95 -30.51
N GLU A 464 -8.97 1.74 -29.47
CA GLU A 464 -9.85 2.83 -29.05
C GLU A 464 -9.30 4.22 -29.40
N PHE A 465 -7.97 4.37 -29.51
CA PHE A 465 -7.31 5.64 -29.78
C PHE A 465 -6.56 5.68 -31.12
N GLY A 466 -6.45 4.55 -31.82
CA GLY A 466 -5.72 4.44 -33.09
C GLY A 466 -4.21 4.68 -32.96
N GLN A 467 -3.66 4.58 -31.75
CA GLN A 467 -2.23 4.74 -31.49
C GLN A 467 -1.52 3.38 -31.58
N ARG A 468 -0.48 3.31 -32.40
CA ARG A 468 0.34 2.10 -32.54
C ARG A 468 1.33 2.00 -31.38
N ARG A 469 1.83 0.78 -31.12
CA ARG A 469 2.82 0.48 -30.08
C ARG A 469 3.95 1.52 -29.97
N ALA A 470 4.55 1.93 -31.09
CA ALA A 470 5.64 2.92 -31.06
C ALA A 470 5.23 4.31 -30.58
N GLU A 471 3.98 4.72 -30.78
CA GLU A 471 3.44 5.98 -30.28
C GLU A 471 3.14 5.87 -28.78
N VAL A 472 2.65 4.71 -28.34
CA VAL A 472 2.43 4.39 -26.92
C VAL A 472 3.76 4.38 -26.16
N ASP A 473 4.78 3.68 -26.67
CA ASP A 473 6.12 3.61 -26.06
C ASP A 473 6.74 4.99 -25.94
N LYS A 474 6.70 5.78 -27.01
CA LYS A 474 7.22 7.15 -27.03
C LYS A 474 6.55 8.05 -25.99
N THR A 475 5.28 7.78 -25.67
CA THR A 475 4.49 8.61 -24.73
C THR A 475 4.62 8.12 -23.29
N TYR A 476 4.65 6.81 -23.07
CA TYR A 476 4.43 6.23 -21.74
C TYR A 476 5.60 5.41 -21.19
N ARG A 477 6.52 4.91 -22.02
CA ARG A 477 7.73 4.24 -21.52
C ARG A 477 8.74 5.24 -20.99
N ARG A 478 9.49 4.81 -19.98
CA ARG A 478 10.52 5.58 -19.28
C ARG A 478 11.85 4.83 -19.34
N LEU A 479 12.95 5.53 -19.09
CA LEU A 479 14.28 4.92 -19.00
C LEU A 479 14.30 3.70 -18.08
N GLU A 480 13.63 3.78 -16.93
CA GLU A 480 13.56 2.69 -15.95
C GLU A 480 12.91 1.41 -16.49
N ASP A 481 12.05 1.50 -17.51
CA ASP A 481 11.44 0.31 -18.11
C ASP A 481 12.47 -0.51 -18.91
N TYR A 482 13.38 0.18 -19.62
CA TYR A 482 14.47 -0.42 -20.39
C TYR A 482 15.62 -0.92 -19.50
N VAL A 483 15.85 -0.23 -18.37
CA VAL A 483 16.87 -0.63 -17.39
C VAL A 483 16.43 -1.84 -16.58
N LEU A 484 15.13 -1.99 -16.36
CA LEU A 484 14.56 -3.10 -15.60
C LEU A 484 13.65 -3.96 -16.49
N PRO A 485 14.17 -4.61 -17.55
CA PRO A 485 13.34 -5.38 -18.47
C PRO A 485 12.74 -6.62 -17.80
N GLU A 486 11.69 -7.19 -18.39
CA GLU A 486 11.18 -8.50 -17.98
C GLU A 486 12.26 -9.59 -18.14
N MET A 487 12.27 -10.55 -17.22
CA MET A 487 13.22 -11.65 -17.20
C MET A 487 12.47 -12.98 -17.17
N VAL A 488 13.04 -14.00 -17.80
CA VAL A 488 12.53 -15.37 -17.71
C VAL A 488 12.89 -15.91 -16.33
N TYR A 489 11.87 -16.06 -15.46
CA TYR A 489 12.05 -16.38 -14.03
C TYR A 489 12.95 -17.59 -13.79
N GLU A 490 12.65 -18.72 -14.44
CA GLU A 490 13.37 -20.01 -14.30
C GLU A 490 14.81 -20.00 -14.84
N GLN A 491 15.24 -18.90 -15.47
CA GLN A 491 16.55 -18.75 -16.09
C GLN A 491 17.34 -17.57 -15.52
N SER A 492 16.79 -16.87 -14.50
CA SER A 492 17.36 -15.62 -14.02
C SER A 492 17.57 -15.62 -12.51
N LYS A 493 18.84 -15.63 -12.06
CA LYS A 493 19.20 -15.58 -10.64
C LYS A 493 18.92 -14.23 -9.99
N THR A 494 18.78 -13.16 -10.78
CA THR A 494 18.28 -11.87 -10.27
C THR A 494 16.90 -12.02 -9.62
N CYS A 495 16.04 -12.88 -10.15
CA CYS A 495 14.68 -13.07 -9.61
C CYS A 495 14.66 -13.55 -8.16
N CYS A 496 15.73 -14.20 -7.70
CA CYS A 496 15.84 -14.75 -6.36
C CYS A 496 16.41 -13.75 -5.32
N TRP A 497 16.62 -12.49 -5.71
CA TRP A 497 17.37 -11.50 -4.94
C TRP A 497 16.45 -10.53 -4.17
N ASN A 498 15.74 -11.07 -3.19
CA ASN A 498 14.75 -10.35 -2.38
C ASN A 498 15.36 -9.25 -1.49
N SER A 499 16.68 -9.28 -1.26
CA SER A 499 17.43 -8.27 -0.50
C SER A 499 17.91 -7.07 -1.33
N SER A 500 17.48 -6.94 -2.59
CA SER A 500 17.67 -5.71 -3.36
C SER A 500 17.01 -4.50 -2.67
N THR A 501 17.51 -3.28 -2.91
CA THR A 501 17.07 -2.09 -2.16
C THR A 501 16.85 -0.89 -3.07
N GLY A 502 16.12 0.12 -2.59
CA GLY A 502 15.94 1.37 -3.32
C GLY A 502 17.24 2.15 -3.54
N ALA A 503 18.23 2.01 -2.64
CA ALA A 503 19.55 2.59 -2.86
C ALA A 503 20.26 1.95 -4.07
N MET A 504 20.09 0.64 -4.26
CA MET A 504 20.57 -0.03 -5.48
C MET A 504 19.86 0.47 -6.72
N PHE A 505 18.53 0.66 -6.67
CA PHE A 505 17.76 1.23 -7.78
C PHE A 505 18.32 2.59 -8.21
N GLU A 506 18.58 3.49 -7.26
CA GLU A 506 19.16 4.81 -7.57
C GLU A 506 20.53 4.69 -8.26
N ILE A 507 21.40 3.79 -7.78
CA ILE A 507 22.71 3.52 -8.38
C ILE A 507 22.57 2.99 -9.80
N ILE A 508 21.67 2.03 -10.01
CA ILE A 508 21.34 1.42 -11.31
C ILE A 508 20.87 2.49 -12.29
N MET A 509 19.92 3.33 -11.87
CA MET A 509 19.35 4.39 -12.71
C MET A 509 20.36 5.49 -13.01
N GLN A 510 21.21 5.88 -12.06
CA GLN A 510 22.27 6.84 -12.31
C GLN A 510 23.25 6.31 -13.36
N LYS A 511 23.63 5.03 -13.27
CA LYS A 511 24.47 4.39 -14.28
C LYS A 511 23.80 4.42 -15.67
N ALA A 512 22.52 4.09 -15.74
CA ALA A 512 21.78 4.10 -17.00
C ALA A 512 21.67 5.51 -17.59
N SER A 513 21.49 6.54 -16.75
CA SER A 513 21.54 7.94 -17.16
C SER A 513 22.91 8.27 -17.74
N GLU A 514 24.01 7.95 -17.05
CA GLU A 514 25.36 8.20 -17.56
C GLU A 514 25.70 7.41 -18.84
N ASP A 515 25.19 6.18 -18.98
CA ASP A 515 25.36 5.40 -20.21
C ASP A 515 24.65 6.05 -21.41
N THR A 516 23.57 6.77 -21.16
CA THR A 516 22.73 7.39 -22.19
C THR A 516 23.01 8.88 -22.40
N GLU A 517 23.63 9.59 -21.45
CA GLU A 517 23.95 11.03 -21.51
C GLU A 517 25.08 11.40 -22.50
N ASP A 518 25.81 10.43 -23.06
CA ASP A 518 26.90 10.68 -24.03
C ASP A 518 26.39 10.95 -25.47
N HIS A 519 25.27 11.67 -25.60
CA HIS A 519 24.71 12.16 -26.87
C HIS A 519 25.57 13.26 -27.54
N THR A 520 26.73 13.62 -26.97
CA THR A 520 27.61 14.65 -27.54
C THR A 520 28.30 14.24 -28.85
N ALA A 521 28.20 12.97 -29.24
CA ALA A 521 28.79 12.43 -30.48
C ALA A 521 27.78 11.98 -31.55
N GLY A 522 26.46 12.04 -31.31
CA GLY A 522 25.44 11.61 -32.27
C GLY A 522 25.33 10.08 -32.46
N GLU A 523 25.92 9.27 -31.57
CA GLU A 523 25.72 7.82 -31.51
C GLU A 523 24.83 7.49 -30.30
N CYS A 524 23.62 6.96 -30.53
CA CYS A 524 22.77 6.51 -29.44
C CYS A 524 23.35 5.27 -28.77
N ARG A 525 23.31 5.24 -27.43
CA ARG A 525 23.70 4.09 -26.62
C ARG A 525 22.50 3.55 -25.84
N GLU A 526 22.32 2.24 -25.89
CA GLU A 526 21.33 1.53 -25.08
C GLU A 526 21.71 1.61 -23.59
N PRO A 527 20.75 1.81 -22.68
CA PRO A 527 21.02 1.78 -21.25
C PRO A 527 21.49 0.40 -20.82
N THR A 528 22.41 0.31 -19.85
CA THR A 528 22.81 -0.99 -19.31
C THR A 528 21.64 -1.58 -18.51
N PRO A 529 21.08 -2.75 -18.90
CA PRO A 529 19.99 -3.34 -18.15
C PRO A 529 20.51 -3.97 -16.85
N PHE A 530 19.69 -3.94 -15.80
CA PHE A 530 19.99 -4.53 -14.51
C PHE A 530 19.48 -5.97 -14.41
N TYR A 531 20.41 -6.89 -14.66
CA TYR A 531 20.38 -8.31 -14.36
C TYR A 531 21.82 -8.86 -14.45
N ALA A 532 22.03 -10.15 -14.16
CA ALA A 532 23.37 -10.72 -14.20
C ALA A 532 23.87 -10.87 -15.65
N GLN A 533 25.02 -10.26 -15.94
CA GLN A 533 25.71 -10.36 -17.24
C GLN A 533 27.20 -10.62 -17.00
N ASP A 534 27.81 -11.40 -17.89
CA ASP A 534 29.21 -11.85 -17.83
C ASP A 534 29.60 -12.45 -16.46
N GLY A 535 28.68 -13.22 -15.87
CA GLY A 535 28.89 -13.91 -14.60
C GLY A 535 28.50 -13.16 -13.33
N GLY A 536 27.92 -11.95 -13.41
CA GLY A 536 27.39 -11.29 -12.22
C GLY A 536 26.95 -9.84 -12.36
N TYR A 537 27.15 -9.05 -11.31
CA TYR A 537 26.69 -7.66 -11.17
C TYR A 537 27.86 -6.68 -11.00
N ASP A 538 29.07 -7.09 -11.40
CA ASP A 538 30.29 -6.33 -11.16
C ASP A 538 30.26 -4.95 -11.81
N VAL A 539 29.53 -4.82 -12.93
CA VAL A 539 29.27 -3.55 -13.61
C VAL A 539 28.65 -2.51 -12.67
N PHE A 540 27.60 -2.88 -11.94
CA PHE A 540 26.91 -1.98 -11.01
C PHE A 540 27.65 -1.84 -9.68
N LYS A 541 28.24 -2.92 -9.17
CA LYS A 541 29.04 -2.90 -7.95
C LYS A 541 30.26 -1.97 -8.08
N THR A 542 30.96 -2.05 -9.21
CA THR A 542 32.13 -1.20 -9.49
C THR A 542 31.70 0.25 -9.68
N TYR A 543 30.58 0.47 -10.36
CA TYR A 543 30.00 1.80 -10.53
C TYR A 543 29.60 2.44 -9.19
N ALA A 544 28.91 1.70 -8.32
CA ALA A 544 28.57 2.13 -6.96
C ALA A 544 29.81 2.59 -6.20
N ALA A 545 30.90 1.82 -6.29
CA ALA A 545 32.17 2.17 -5.67
C ALA A 545 32.79 3.44 -6.29
N SER A 546 32.70 3.64 -7.61
CA SER A 546 33.26 4.83 -8.28
C SER A 546 32.54 6.13 -7.91
N ILE A 547 31.24 6.07 -7.59
CA ILE A 547 30.45 7.22 -7.13
C ILE A 547 30.44 7.38 -5.60
N GLY A 548 31.23 6.58 -4.87
CA GLY A 548 31.32 6.65 -3.40
C GLY A 548 30.16 6.00 -2.64
N ARG A 549 29.24 5.32 -3.34
CA ARG A 549 28.07 4.61 -2.77
C ARG A 549 28.27 3.11 -2.66
N GLY A 550 29.51 2.62 -2.70
CA GLY A 550 29.82 1.18 -2.67
C GLY A 550 29.32 0.45 -1.42
N GLY A 551 29.13 1.15 -0.29
CA GLY A 551 28.55 0.58 0.93
C GLY A 551 27.04 0.36 0.88
N GLU A 552 26.36 0.95 -0.10
CA GLU A 552 24.91 0.80 -0.33
C GLU A 552 24.60 -0.34 -1.32
N TRP A 553 25.63 -0.86 -2.00
CA TRP A 553 25.48 -2.00 -2.90
C TRP A 553 25.46 -3.31 -2.13
N VAL A 554 24.29 -3.94 -2.03
CA VAL A 554 24.14 -5.26 -1.44
C VAL A 554 24.75 -6.30 -2.38
N ALA A 555 25.39 -7.34 -1.84
CA ALA A 555 25.89 -8.46 -2.64
C ALA A 555 24.74 -9.40 -2.99
N TRP A 556 24.77 -10.01 -4.18
CA TRP A 556 23.76 -11.00 -4.54
C TRP A 556 23.78 -12.19 -3.58
N SER A 557 22.58 -12.62 -3.20
CA SER A 557 22.30 -13.83 -2.44
C SER A 557 21.07 -14.52 -3.00
N ALA A 558 21.04 -15.86 -2.90
CA ALA A 558 19.82 -16.63 -3.10
C ALA A 558 18.97 -16.51 -1.84
N ASP A 559 18.14 -15.47 -1.79
CA ASP A 559 17.29 -15.16 -0.62
C ASP A 559 16.10 -16.12 -0.53
N GLU A 560 15.83 -16.86 -1.60
CA GLU A 560 14.84 -17.91 -1.71
C GLU A 560 15.41 -19.19 -2.34
N THR A 561 14.57 -20.21 -2.47
CA THR A 561 14.94 -21.42 -3.23
C THR A 561 15.15 -21.02 -4.67
N CYS A 562 16.41 -21.04 -5.13
CA CYS A 562 16.80 -20.52 -6.42
C CYS A 562 17.47 -21.61 -7.27
N PRO A 563 16.70 -22.46 -7.99
CA PRO A 563 17.24 -23.46 -8.92
C PRO A 563 18.25 -22.88 -9.93
N GLN A 564 17.99 -21.65 -10.34
CA GLN A 564 18.77 -20.86 -11.28
C GLN A 564 19.96 -20.13 -10.64
N ALA A 565 20.27 -20.35 -9.36
CA ALA A 565 21.40 -19.69 -8.66
C ALA A 565 22.77 -19.84 -9.36
N ASN A 566 22.96 -20.92 -10.12
CA ASN A 566 24.22 -21.23 -10.80
C ASN A 566 24.25 -20.80 -12.27
N VAL A 567 23.22 -20.09 -12.77
CA VAL A 567 23.29 -19.51 -14.12
C VAL A 567 24.38 -18.45 -14.17
N ASN A 568 25.12 -18.43 -15.28
CA ASN A 568 26.18 -17.44 -15.48
C ASN A 568 25.55 -16.07 -15.71
N ASP A 569 24.63 -16.02 -16.66
CA ASP A 569 23.93 -14.84 -17.15
C ASP A 569 22.42 -15.08 -17.02
N ASP A 570 21.69 -14.01 -16.74
CA ASP A 570 20.23 -14.03 -16.72
C ASP A 570 19.65 -13.95 -18.13
N THR A 571 18.43 -14.44 -18.28
CA THR A 571 17.71 -14.40 -19.56
C THR A 571 16.65 -13.30 -19.52
N GLU A 572 16.89 -12.23 -20.26
CA GLU A 572 15.87 -11.23 -20.60
C GLU A 572 14.74 -11.87 -21.43
N ALA A 573 13.49 -11.52 -21.14
CA ALA A 573 12.34 -12.03 -21.89
C ALA A 573 12.29 -11.43 -23.30
N GLU A 574 11.58 -12.09 -24.24
CA GLU A 574 11.36 -11.49 -25.55
C GLU A 574 10.32 -10.37 -25.44
N HIS A 575 10.65 -9.20 -25.97
CA HIS A 575 9.77 -8.06 -25.98
C HIS A 575 9.80 -7.33 -27.30
N ASP A 576 8.67 -6.71 -27.54
CA ASP A 576 8.19 -6.25 -28.83
C ASP A 576 8.04 -4.72 -28.83
N TRP A 577 8.53 -4.09 -27.75
CA TRP A 577 8.63 -2.65 -27.52
C TRP A 577 9.59 -1.97 -28.50
N THR A 578 9.39 -0.68 -28.64
CA THR A 578 10.22 0.17 -29.49
C THR A 578 11.62 0.28 -28.88
N PRO A 579 12.70 0.00 -29.62
CA PRO A 579 14.06 0.06 -29.09
C PRO A 579 14.38 1.43 -28.51
N TRP A 580 15.16 1.47 -27.41
CA TRP A 580 15.53 2.73 -26.75
C TRP A 580 16.11 3.71 -27.76
N CYS A 581 17.04 3.28 -28.62
CA CYS A 581 17.64 4.19 -29.58
C CYS A 581 16.71 4.77 -30.66
N THR A 582 15.45 4.36 -30.70
CA THR A 582 14.42 4.99 -31.53
C THR A 582 13.67 6.12 -30.80
N ILE A 583 13.57 6.06 -29.47
CA ILE A 583 12.71 6.95 -28.67
C ILE A 583 13.44 7.63 -27.51
N GLY A 584 14.67 7.22 -27.20
CA GLY A 584 15.47 7.66 -26.05
C GLY A 584 15.76 9.16 -26.09
N GLU A 585 15.99 9.74 -27.28
CA GLU A 585 16.08 11.19 -27.42
C GLU A 585 14.77 11.91 -27.06
N THR A 586 13.60 11.32 -27.34
CA THR A 586 12.31 11.89 -26.93
C THR A 586 12.06 11.71 -25.42
N ILE A 587 12.49 10.57 -24.87
CA ILE A 587 12.29 10.26 -23.44
C ILE A 587 13.25 11.07 -22.56
N LEU A 588 14.52 11.22 -22.97
CA LEU A 588 15.55 11.95 -22.23
C LEU A 588 15.54 13.45 -22.54
N GLY A 589 15.39 13.80 -23.80
CA GLY A 589 15.13 15.16 -24.25
C GLY A 589 13.64 15.34 -24.29
N GLY A 590 13.03 15.67 -23.15
CA GLY A 590 11.66 16.20 -23.09
C GLY A 590 11.46 17.11 -24.29
N GLY A 591 10.55 16.70 -25.18
CA GLY A 591 10.68 16.93 -26.61
C GLY A 591 11.10 18.34 -26.98
N SER A 592 12.08 18.45 -27.87
CA SER A 592 12.06 19.54 -28.84
C SER A 592 10.82 19.35 -29.73
N ALA A 593 9.65 19.74 -29.24
CA ALA A 593 8.66 20.29 -30.14
C ALA A 593 9.35 21.48 -30.85
N PRO A 594 9.15 21.66 -32.17
CA PRO A 594 9.41 22.97 -32.74
C PRO A 594 8.58 23.96 -31.92
N VAL A 595 9.24 24.96 -31.30
CA VAL A 595 8.64 26.07 -30.53
C VAL A 595 7.20 26.25 -30.96
N GLY A 596 6.28 25.72 -30.16
CA GLY A 596 4.86 25.85 -30.45
C GLY A 596 4.52 27.33 -30.36
N ASP A 597 3.57 27.80 -31.18
CA ASP A 597 2.96 29.11 -30.93
C ASP A 597 2.28 29.07 -29.54
N GLY A 598 3.03 29.35 -28.47
CA GLY A 598 2.56 29.22 -27.08
C GLY A 598 3.64 29.19 -25.99
N ASP A 599 4.84 28.70 -26.26
CA ASP A 599 5.89 28.49 -25.23
C ASP A 599 6.50 29.82 -24.75
N ASP A 600 6.92 29.89 -23.49
CA ASP A 600 7.52 31.10 -22.90
C ASP A 600 9.06 31.19 -23.05
N ALA A 601 9.65 32.28 -22.57
CA ALA A 601 11.06 32.60 -22.76
C ALA A 601 12.04 31.76 -21.90
N HIS A 602 11.53 30.96 -20.96
CA HIS A 602 12.32 30.15 -20.04
C HIS A 602 12.42 28.67 -20.44
N GLU A 603 11.77 28.29 -21.54
CA GLU A 603 11.86 26.96 -22.13
C GLU A 603 13.20 26.73 -22.86
N PRO A 604 13.75 25.50 -22.87
CA PRO A 604 13.21 24.31 -22.21
C PRO A 604 13.55 24.26 -20.71
N ASN A 605 12.55 24.08 -19.85
CA ASN A 605 12.73 23.88 -18.41
C ASN A 605 11.91 22.70 -17.85
N ASN A 606 11.62 21.72 -18.71
CA ASN A 606 10.70 20.60 -18.54
C ASN A 606 11.14 19.56 -17.47
N ALA A 607 12.32 19.71 -16.87
CA ALA A 607 12.89 18.78 -15.91
C ALA A 607 13.83 19.47 -14.90
N ALA A 608 14.03 18.87 -13.73
CA ALA A 608 14.91 19.40 -12.68
C ALA A 608 16.35 19.68 -13.16
N GLY A 609 16.85 18.86 -14.11
CA GLY A 609 18.18 19.01 -14.71
C GLY A 609 18.30 20.25 -15.61
N SER A 610 17.23 20.58 -16.34
CA SER A 610 17.12 21.75 -17.23
C SER A 610 16.52 22.99 -16.57
N ALA A 611 16.28 22.94 -15.26
CA ALA A 611 15.61 24.01 -14.53
C ALA A 611 16.20 25.41 -14.79
N ALA A 612 15.34 26.33 -15.23
CA ALA A 612 15.71 27.70 -15.55
C ALA A 612 16.04 28.51 -14.29
N THR A 613 17.10 29.31 -14.30
CA THR A 613 17.44 30.15 -13.14
C THR A 613 16.53 31.38 -13.09
N LEU A 614 15.85 31.59 -11.97
CA LEU A 614 14.92 32.69 -11.77
C LEU A 614 15.36 33.59 -10.62
N ALA A 615 15.28 34.91 -10.81
CA ALA A 615 15.58 35.89 -9.79
C ALA A 615 14.29 36.32 -9.05
N ALA A 616 14.40 37.15 -8.02
CA ALA A 616 13.23 37.77 -7.41
C ALA A 616 12.54 38.70 -8.43
N GLY A 617 11.22 38.57 -8.58
CA GLY A 617 10.46 39.29 -9.60
C GLY A 617 9.10 38.66 -9.89
N THR A 618 8.39 39.21 -10.87
CA THR A 618 7.13 38.68 -11.40
C THR A 618 7.31 38.37 -12.88
N TYR A 619 6.82 37.21 -13.30
CA TYR A 619 7.03 36.62 -14.63
C TYR A 619 5.69 36.16 -15.20
N GLU A 620 5.47 36.43 -16.49
CA GLU A 620 4.35 35.88 -17.25
C GLU A 620 4.88 34.67 -18.02
N LEU A 621 4.33 33.50 -17.70
CA LEU A 621 4.82 32.19 -18.12
C LEU A 621 3.68 31.39 -18.72
N THR A 622 4.00 30.31 -19.42
CA THR A 622 2.99 29.45 -20.06
C THR A 622 3.35 27.99 -19.89
N LEU A 623 2.44 27.25 -19.25
CA LEU A 623 2.57 25.81 -19.05
C LEU A 623 1.73 25.08 -20.11
N CYS A 624 2.33 24.15 -20.86
CA CYS A 624 1.67 23.50 -21.99
C CYS A 624 1.47 21.98 -21.79
N GLY A 625 0.22 21.51 -21.81
CA GLY A 625 -0.07 20.08 -21.87
C GLY A 625 0.34 19.29 -20.62
N GLY A 626 1.13 18.24 -20.80
CA GLY A 626 1.71 17.42 -19.72
C GLY A 626 3.11 17.87 -19.29
N ASP A 627 3.49 19.10 -19.62
CA ASP A 627 4.77 19.71 -19.31
C ASP A 627 4.89 20.11 -17.82
N GLU A 628 6.12 20.35 -17.38
CA GLU A 628 6.47 20.80 -16.04
C GLU A 628 7.55 21.88 -16.07
N ASP A 629 7.28 23.05 -15.51
CA ASP A 629 8.28 24.11 -15.50
C ASP A 629 9.12 24.02 -14.23
N TRP A 630 10.41 23.76 -14.41
CA TRP A 630 11.37 23.70 -13.31
C TRP A 630 12.20 24.99 -13.23
N PHE A 631 12.33 25.55 -12.03
CA PHE A 631 13.13 26.75 -11.78
C PHE A 631 14.12 26.57 -10.64
N ARG A 632 15.30 27.21 -10.75
CA ARG A 632 16.29 27.34 -9.66
C ARG A 632 16.22 28.73 -9.04
N LEU A 633 16.12 28.78 -7.72
CA LEU A 633 15.96 30.00 -6.92
C LEU A 633 17.05 30.07 -5.85
N SER A 634 17.90 31.09 -5.88
CA SER A 634 18.95 31.30 -4.87
C SER A 634 18.56 32.41 -3.90
N THR A 635 18.47 32.11 -2.61
CA THR A 635 18.09 33.07 -1.55
C THR A 635 19.14 33.17 -0.44
N ARG A 636 19.17 34.32 0.27
CA ARG A 636 19.97 34.54 1.49
C ARG A 636 19.18 34.41 2.80
N GLY A 637 17.87 34.22 2.77
CA GLY A 637 17.04 34.23 3.98
C GLY A 637 15.79 33.36 3.92
N GLY A 638 15.18 33.23 2.74
CA GLY A 638 14.00 32.42 2.49
C GLY A 638 13.37 32.78 1.15
N VAL A 639 12.53 31.88 0.64
CA VAL A 639 11.85 32.03 -0.65
C VAL A 639 10.34 32.02 -0.41
N LYS A 640 9.62 32.90 -1.10
CA LYS A 640 8.17 32.84 -1.25
C LYS A 640 7.84 32.91 -2.72
N VAL A 641 7.09 31.92 -3.20
CA VAL A 641 6.58 31.88 -4.56
C VAL A 641 5.05 31.92 -4.50
N THR A 642 4.45 32.73 -5.35
CA THR A 642 3.01 32.74 -5.61
C THR A 642 2.79 32.53 -7.10
N VAL A 643 1.94 31.57 -7.46
CA VAL A 643 1.54 31.28 -8.83
C VAL A 643 0.05 31.59 -8.95
N GLU A 644 -0.33 32.44 -9.91
CA GLU A 644 -1.72 32.81 -10.20
C GLU A 644 -2.09 32.35 -11.61
N PHE A 645 -3.24 31.72 -11.76
CA PHE A 645 -3.70 31.12 -13.02
C PHE A 645 -5.23 31.05 -13.07
N SER A 646 -5.81 30.49 -14.13
CA SER A 646 -7.25 30.24 -14.20
C SER A 646 -7.53 28.75 -14.11
N HIS A 647 -8.00 28.28 -12.96
CA HIS A 647 -8.31 26.88 -12.68
C HIS A 647 -9.33 26.30 -13.67
N ALA A 648 -10.19 27.15 -14.24
CA ALA A 648 -11.13 26.77 -15.31
C ALA A 648 -10.46 26.27 -16.61
N ARG A 649 -9.15 26.51 -16.80
CA ARG A 649 -8.37 26.05 -17.96
C ARG A 649 -7.50 24.83 -17.67
N GLY A 650 -7.39 24.44 -16.41
CA GLY A 650 -6.44 23.46 -15.94
C GLY A 650 -5.93 23.87 -14.57
N ASP A 651 -5.77 22.88 -13.71
CA ASP A 651 -5.27 23.09 -12.37
C ASP A 651 -3.74 23.06 -12.38
N ILE A 652 -3.09 24.00 -11.70
CA ILE A 652 -1.63 24.14 -11.63
C ILE A 652 -1.21 24.00 -10.19
N ASP A 653 -0.35 23.01 -9.94
CA ASP A 653 0.26 22.74 -8.65
C ASP A 653 1.70 23.27 -8.63
N VAL A 654 2.21 23.49 -7.42
CA VAL A 654 3.60 23.89 -7.21
C VAL A 654 4.27 23.10 -6.10
N GLN A 655 5.54 22.77 -6.32
CA GLN A 655 6.40 22.11 -5.35
C GLN A 655 7.71 22.88 -5.20
N LEU A 656 8.13 23.11 -3.97
CA LEU A 656 9.41 23.71 -3.64
C LEU A 656 10.29 22.68 -2.92
N SER A 657 11.53 22.53 -3.37
CA SER A 657 12.52 21.60 -2.85
C SER A 657 13.85 22.30 -2.56
N LYS A 658 14.67 21.72 -1.68
CA LYS A 658 16.04 22.13 -1.38
C LYS A 658 16.93 20.89 -1.45
N GLY A 659 17.77 20.78 -2.49
CA GLY A 659 18.35 19.49 -2.87
C GLY A 659 17.23 18.50 -3.22
N ASN A 660 17.33 17.26 -2.73
CA ASN A 660 16.32 16.21 -2.97
C ASN A 660 15.15 16.25 -1.96
N THR A 661 15.14 17.19 -1.01
CA THR A 661 14.09 17.28 0.00
C THR A 661 13.03 18.29 -0.40
N ARG A 662 11.77 17.85 -0.51
CA ARG A 662 10.61 18.75 -0.64
C ARG A 662 10.44 19.57 0.64
N VAL A 663 10.45 20.89 0.51
CA VAL A 663 10.28 21.82 1.65
C VAL A 663 8.86 22.37 1.76
N ALA A 664 8.15 22.51 0.64
CA ALA A 664 6.76 22.95 0.60
C ALA A 664 6.08 22.48 -0.69
N SER A 665 4.77 22.42 -0.70
CA SER A 665 3.95 22.22 -1.91
C SER A 665 2.58 22.87 -1.70
N SER A 666 1.95 23.25 -2.80
CA SER A 666 0.60 23.79 -2.83
C SER A 666 -0.10 23.16 -4.03
N ALA A 667 -1.29 22.61 -3.78
CA ALA A 667 -2.14 21.91 -4.74
C ALA A 667 -3.61 22.23 -4.42
N SER A 668 -3.92 23.52 -4.35
CA SER A 668 -5.26 24.01 -4.05
C SER A 668 -6.15 23.89 -5.29
N THR A 669 -7.47 24.01 -5.12
CA THR A 669 -8.39 24.15 -6.26
C THR A 669 -8.76 25.62 -6.52
N ASP A 670 -7.98 26.55 -5.96
CA ASP A 670 -8.17 27.98 -6.17
C ASP A 670 -7.33 28.43 -7.38
N ASP A 671 -7.61 29.61 -7.92
CA ASP A 671 -6.83 30.25 -9.00
C ASP A 671 -5.41 30.70 -8.55
N ARG A 672 -4.91 30.19 -7.42
CA ARG A 672 -3.71 30.67 -6.75
C ARG A 672 -3.02 29.62 -5.88
N GLU A 673 -1.77 29.34 -6.18
CA GLU A 673 -0.87 28.55 -5.34
C GLU A 673 0.17 29.40 -4.60
N VAL A 674 0.54 29.01 -3.38
CA VAL A 674 1.58 29.69 -2.58
C VAL A 674 2.47 28.69 -1.86
N VAL A 675 3.79 28.81 -2.05
CA VAL A 675 4.80 28.05 -1.31
C VAL A 675 5.85 28.95 -0.68
N GLU A 676 6.29 28.59 0.52
CA GLU A 676 7.28 29.33 1.30
C GLU A 676 8.38 28.38 1.83
N GLY A 677 9.63 28.83 1.80
CA GLY A 677 10.78 28.12 2.34
C GLY A 677 11.66 29.06 3.16
N SER A 678 12.17 28.59 4.29
CA SER A 678 13.04 29.38 5.18
C SER A 678 14.51 28.97 5.07
N GLY A 679 15.41 29.93 5.15
CA GLY A 679 16.87 29.74 5.16
C GLY A 679 17.56 30.04 3.83
N ALA A 680 18.84 30.38 3.91
CA ALA A 680 19.68 30.65 2.73
C ALA A 680 20.00 29.36 1.94
N GLY A 681 20.22 29.49 0.64
CA GLY A 681 20.64 28.40 -0.24
C GLY A 681 19.86 28.35 -1.55
N ASP A 682 20.14 27.31 -2.33
CA ASP A 682 19.48 27.06 -3.60
C ASP A 682 18.25 26.18 -3.41
N TYR A 683 17.13 26.62 -3.99
CA TYR A 683 15.87 25.91 -4.03
C TYR A 683 15.55 25.55 -5.48
N THR A 684 14.79 24.47 -5.64
CA THR A 684 14.21 24.08 -6.92
C THR A 684 12.69 24.19 -6.80
N LEU A 685 12.08 24.97 -7.67
CA LEU A 685 10.63 25.06 -7.82
C LEU A 685 10.22 24.21 -9.01
N ARG A 686 9.12 23.47 -8.87
CA ARG A 686 8.44 22.74 -9.94
C ARG A 686 7.02 23.27 -10.02
N VAL A 687 6.59 23.68 -11.21
CA VAL A 687 5.21 24.11 -11.53
C VAL A 687 4.67 23.11 -12.54
N TYR A 688 3.51 22.51 -12.28
CA TYR A 688 3.01 21.42 -13.10
C TYR A 688 1.49 21.33 -13.07
N HIS A 689 0.89 20.71 -14.08
CA HIS A 689 -0.57 20.50 -14.10
C HIS A 689 -1.00 19.35 -13.19
N TYR A 690 -2.14 19.53 -12.51
CA TYR A 690 -2.84 18.40 -11.89
C TYR A 690 -3.61 17.62 -12.95
N GLY A 691 -3.11 16.43 -13.29
CA GLY A 691 -3.66 15.58 -14.36
C GLY A 691 -3.18 15.97 -15.75
N GLN A 692 -3.76 15.38 -16.79
CA GLN A 692 -3.40 15.70 -18.18
C GLN A 692 -4.32 16.78 -18.72
N VAL A 693 -3.79 17.99 -18.89
CA VAL A 693 -4.47 19.11 -19.55
C VAL A 693 -4.07 19.10 -21.03
N SER A 694 -4.97 19.49 -21.93
CA SER A 694 -4.66 19.67 -23.36
C SER A 694 -4.58 21.15 -23.69
N GLY A 695 -3.47 21.58 -24.29
CA GLY A 695 -3.23 22.98 -24.66
C GLY A 695 -2.37 23.75 -23.65
N CYS A 696 -2.12 25.02 -23.95
CA CYS A 696 -1.26 25.90 -23.16
C CYS A 696 -2.06 26.83 -22.24
N GLN A 697 -1.64 26.91 -20.99
CA GLN A 697 -2.24 27.74 -19.96
C GLN A 697 -1.24 28.81 -19.49
N PRO A 698 -1.56 30.11 -19.65
CA PRO A 698 -0.74 31.16 -19.09
C PRO A 698 -0.89 31.20 -17.57
N TYR A 699 0.20 31.49 -16.87
CA TYR A 699 0.22 31.74 -15.44
C TYR A 699 1.21 32.85 -15.09
N THR A 700 0.96 33.52 -13.96
CA THR A 700 1.84 34.57 -13.45
C THR A 700 2.57 34.04 -12.21
N LEU A 701 3.90 34.05 -12.22
CA LEU A 701 4.74 33.62 -11.11
C LEU A 701 5.39 34.83 -10.46
N SER A 702 5.19 35.00 -9.15
CA SER A 702 5.86 36.01 -8.33
C SER A 702 6.78 35.38 -7.30
N ALA A 703 8.09 35.62 -7.41
CA ALA A 703 9.13 35.11 -6.52
C ALA A 703 9.73 36.24 -5.66
N SER A 704 9.77 36.02 -4.34
CA SER A 704 10.50 36.84 -3.36
C SER A 704 11.62 35.99 -2.76
N LEU A 705 12.88 36.41 -2.93
CA LEU A 705 14.10 35.67 -2.54
C LEU A 705 14.95 36.41 -1.51
#